data_AF-A0A1I4VEA7-F1
#
_entry.id   AF-A0A1I4VEA7-F1
#
_cell.length_a   1.000
_cell.length_b   1.000
_cell.length_c   1.000
_cell.angle_alpha   90.00
_cell.angle_beta   90.00
_cell.angle_gamma   90.00
#
_symmetry.space_group_name_H-M   'P 1'
#
loop_
_entity.id
_entity.type
_entity.pdbx_description
1 polymer ?
#
loop_
_entity_poly.entity_id
_entity_poly.type
_entity_poly.pdbx_seq_one_letter_code
_entity_poly.pdbx_strand_id
1 'polypeptide(L)'
;MKTPIFCLVLAAMAVAPLHAAERVERSAFILAGANAGFQEARYGDDGSLKAHFEFNDRGRGPKLDASYTLDENGLPTSIQLTGVDYLKAPVTESFSRKGDELVWKNGSEDETRKVPGPSFFLALNGVPEDSVLLVRALLKAPGHKLALVPSGEASIRKLTSIKVKGKAGSKNVDLYALSGLGLLPDLVWLDQDQRFFASYSGWSTMIREGYEGAIKTIGDRQEQEEKRLAETRAKELTRTLTRPLLIRNVRVFDPPTGEVLDARSVLIDAGRIVSIGAADVALLDGVEEFDGGGRFLMPGLWDMHVHFSGGADGLLELASGVTTVRDMANQVEVLQGLIKGIEAGRDIGPRIIRAGIIDGKGPFAGPTKVLVDTEKEAIAAVKMYKDTGHEQIKIYSSVKPELMPVIARAAHEQGLRVSGHVPAFMTARQFVENGADEIQHVNMLFLNFMFDKVQDTRTPARFTTVAEYGAGLDLSSPPVRDFIQLLKDRHIVIDPTVGTFEDMFLSRPGHPGPGFAAIVDRFPTTWQRQVKSGSGGLEMKPGQEALFRDSYQNMVNMVGVLYRSGVHIVPGTDNLAGMTLPRELELYVEAGIPPADVLRIATSGSAEVMKREKEYGRVAPGYVSDLILVDGDPTINMADIRKVRTTIRGDRLYDADALFRAVSIAPTPKQ
;
A
#
# COMPACT_ATOMS: atom_id res chain seq x y z
N MET A 1 -1.89 103.69 -11.88
CA MET A 1 -0.66 102.88 -11.72
C MET A 1 -0.82 101.96 -10.53
N LYS A 2 -1.01 100.66 -10.77
CA LYS A 2 -0.62 99.53 -9.91
C LYS A 2 -1.06 98.22 -10.59
N THR A 3 -0.14 97.27 -10.54
CA THR A 3 0.02 95.98 -11.22
C THR A 3 -1.04 94.93 -10.82
N PRO A 4 -1.22 93.86 -11.64
CA PRO A 4 -1.59 92.56 -11.09
C PRO A 4 -0.53 91.48 -11.38
N ILE A 5 -0.02 90.98 -10.26
CA ILE A 5 0.46 89.64 -9.89
C ILE A 5 0.30 88.54 -10.95
N PHE A 6 1.41 87.90 -11.31
CA PHE A 6 1.46 86.60 -12.01
C PHE A 6 1.65 85.49 -10.96
N CYS A 7 0.66 84.60 -10.82
CA CYS A 7 0.80 83.37 -10.03
C CYS A 7 1.30 82.24 -10.94
N LEU A 8 2.44 81.64 -10.57
CA LEU A 8 2.92 80.37 -11.09
C LEU A 8 1.99 79.24 -10.63
N VAL A 9 1.49 78.42 -11.55
CA VAL A 9 0.88 77.12 -11.26
C VAL A 9 1.90 76.04 -11.59
N LEU A 10 2.44 75.38 -10.56
CA LEU A 10 3.19 74.13 -10.70
C LEU A 10 2.20 72.99 -11.02
N ALA A 11 2.38 72.34 -12.16
CA ALA A 11 1.70 71.08 -12.46
C ALA A 11 2.43 69.92 -11.77
N ALA A 12 1.81 69.35 -10.73
CA ALA A 12 2.25 68.08 -10.16
C ALA A 12 1.70 66.93 -11.01
N MET A 13 2.56 66.24 -11.76
CA MET A 13 2.24 64.94 -12.35
C MET A 13 2.21 63.89 -11.24
N ALA A 14 1.02 63.40 -10.91
CA ALA A 14 0.85 62.22 -10.08
C ALA A 14 1.33 60.97 -10.87
N VAL A 15 2.47 60.42 -10.47
CA VAL A 15 2.89 59.07 -10.88
C VAL A 15 2.03 58.09 -10.10
N ALA A 16 1.05 57.49 -10.75
CA ALA A 16 0.35 56.34 -10.18
C ALA A 16 1.35 55.18 -10.01
N PRO A 17 1.39 54.49 -8.87
CA PRO A 17 2.23 53.31 -8.72
C PRO A 17 1.73 52.24 -9.70
N LEU A 18 2.61 51.78 -10.59
CA LEU A 18 2.40 50.53 -11.33
C LEU A 18 2.12 49.45 -10.29
N HIS A 19 0.89 48.95 -10.22
CA HIS A 19 0.63 47.71 -9.48
C HIS A 19 1.39 46.59 -10.19
N ALA A 20 2.32 45.98 -9.45
CA ALA A 20 3.06 44.80 -9.87
C ALA A 20 2.06 43.71 -10.32
N ALA A 21 2.31 43.09 -11.48
CA ALA A 21 1.39 42.14 -12.07
C ALA A 21 1.52 40.78 -11.40
N GLU A 22 0.67 40.51 -10.40
CA GLU A 22 0.55 39.20 -9.76
C GLU A 22 0.26 38.10 -10.81
N ARG A 23 1.09 37.06 -10.86
CA ARG A 23 0.88 35.91 -11.74
C ARG A 23 0.03 34.86 -11.02
N VAL A 24 -1.11 34.52 -11.61
CA VAL A 24 -2.03 33.49 -11.08
C VAL A 24 -2.03 32.26 -11.99
N GLU A 25 -1.76 31.09 -11.42
CA GLU A 25 -1.81 29.78 -12.08
C GLU A 25 -2.94 28.95 -11.46
N ARG A 26 -3.84 28.42 -12.29
CA ARG A 26 -4.99 27.62 -11.84
C ARG A 26 -5.00 26.23 -12.46
N SER A 27 -5.35 25.25 -11.64
CA SER A 27 -5.52 23.86 -12.05
C SER A 27 -6.82 23.30 -11.50
N ALA A 28 -7.58 22.59 -12.32
CA ALA A 28 -8.76 21.84 -11.90
C ALA A 28 -8.34 20.48 -11.33
N PHE A 29 -9.02 20.03 -10.28
CA PHE A 29 -8.90 18.68 -9.74
C PHE A 29 -10.10 17.84 -10.20
N ILE A 30 -9.83 16.87 -11.05
CA ILE A 30 -10.81 15.94 -11.58
C ILE A 30 -10.72 14.64 -10.77
N LEU A 31 -11.84 14.20 -10.22
CA LEU A 31 -11.97 12.96 -9.48
C LEU A 31 -13.05 12.11 -10.15
N ALA A 32 -12.73 10.87 -10.52
CA ALA A 32 -13.66 9.97 -11.20
C ALA A 32 -14.29 10.59 -12.47
N GLY A 33 -13.56 11.45 -13.17
CA GLY A 33 -14.02 12.16 -14.37
C GLY A 33 -14.87 13.40 -14.12
N ALA A 34 -15.19 13.74 -12.86
CA ALA A 34 -15.92 14.94 -12.48
C ALA A 34 -14.99 15.99 -11.86
N ASN A 35 -15.26 17.28 -12.09
CA ASN A 35 -14.56 18.33 -11.35
C ASN A 35 -14.97 18.28 -9.88
N ALA A 36 -13.99 18.10 -9.00
CA ALA A 36 -14.18 17.93 -7.57
C ALA A 36 -13.44 19.00 -6.74
N GLY A 37 -12.64 19.86 -7.38
CA GLY A 37 -11.79 20.81 -6.67
C GLY A 37 -10.84 21.56 -7.59
N PHE A 38 -9.90 22.29 -6.99
CA PHE A 38 -8.92 23.06 -7.72
C PHE A 38 -7.69 23.40 -6.86
N GLN A 39 -6.63 23.81 -7.55
CA GLN A 39 -5.55 24.59 -6.97
C GLN A 39 -5.48 25.97 -7.63
N GLU A 40 -5.24 27.00 -6.84
CA GLU A 40 -4.83 28.33 -7.29
C GLU A 40 -3.49 28.70 -6.66
N ALA A 41 -2.47 28.97 -7.47
CA ALA A 41 -1.16 29.45 -7.05
C ALA A 41 -0.93 30.88 -7.52
N ARG A 42 -0.58 31.78 -6.60
CA ARG A 42 -0.38 33.22 -6.79
C ARG A 42 1.06 33.57 -6.50
N TYR A 43 1.77 34.09 -7.49
CA TYR A 43 3.18 34.45 -7.39
C TYR A 43 3.33 35.97 -7.36
N GLY A 44 4.01 36.47 -6.32
CA GLY A 44 4.45 37.85 -6.20
C GLY A 44 5.85 38.05 -6.77
N ASP A 45 6.13 39.26 -7.24
CA ASP A 45 7.46 39.65 -7.73
C ASP A 45 8.52 39.74 -6.61
N ASP A 46 8.09 39.77 -5.35
CA ASP A 46 8.92 39.82 -4.13
C ASP A 46 9.38 38.44 -3.64
N GLY A 47 9.13 37.37 -4.43
CA GLY A 47 9.42 35.99 -4.04
C GLY A 47 8.38 35.37 -3.11
N SER A 48 7.27 36.07 -2.85
CA SER A 48 6.12 35.48 -2.16
C SER A 48 5.32 34.57 -3.09
N LEU A 49 4.81 33.47 -2.53
CA LEU A 49 3.87 32.58 -3.21
C LEU A 49 2.74 32.23 -2.24
N LYS A 50 1.51 32.21 -2.73
CA LYS A 50 0.35 31.71 -1.99
C LYS A 50 -0.35 30.65 -2.81
N ALA A 51 -0.68 29.52 -2.22
CA ALA A 51 -1.41 28.45 -2.87
C ALA A 51 -2.64 28.08 -2.04
N HIS A 52 -3.78 27.99 -2.71
CA HIS A 52 -5.00 27.41 -2.17
C HIS A 52 -5.27 26.10 -2.88
N PHE A 53 -5.52 25.03 -2.13
CA PHE A 53 -5.89 23.73 -2.68
C PHE A 53 -7.07 23.15 -1.93
N GLU A 54 -8.13 22.81 -2.65
CA GLU A 54 -9.26 22.08 -2.08
C GLU A 54 -9.88 21.10 -3.07
N PHE A 55 -10.37 19.98 -2.55
CA PHE A 55 -11.31 19.13 -3.28
C PHE A 55 -12.29 18.44 -2.34
N ASN A 56 -13.40 17.95 -2.91
CA ASN A 56 -14.42 17.19 -2.19
C ASN A 56 -14.57 15.78 -2.76
N ASP A 57 -14.29 14.78 -1.94
CA ASP A 57 -14.63 13.37 -2.20
C ASP A 57 -15.70 12.96 -1.17
N ARG A 58 -16.98 13.14 -1.54
CA ARG A 58 -18.13 12.68 -0.74
C ARG A 58 -18.08 13.15 0.72
N GLY A 59 -17.79 14.44 0.93
CA GLY A 59 -17.70 15.07 2.25
C GLY A 59 -16.30 15.04 2.89
N ARG A 60 -15.34 14.33 2.28
CA ARG A 60 -13.92 14.32 2.64
C ARG A 60 -13.11 15.18 1.66
N GLY A 61 -11.83 15.34 1.92
CA GLY A 61 -10.89 16.04 1.05
C GLY A 61 -10.20 17.22 1.73
N PRO A 62 -8.96 17.52 1.38
CA PRO A 62 -8.21 18.61 1.96
C PRO A 62 -8.82 19.97 1.58
N LYS A 63 -8.60 20.94 2.45
CA LYS A 63 -8.75 22.37 2.15
C LYS A 63 -7.60 23.08 2.84
N LEU A 64 -6.62 23.48 2.06
CA LEU A 64 -5.32 23.93 2.54
C LEU A 64 -4.97 25.27 1.91
N ASP A 65 -4.51 26.17 2.77
CA ASP A 65 -3.91 27.45 2.41
C ASP A 65 -2.44 27.41 2.80
N ALA A 66 -1.57 27.60 1.81
CA ALA A 66 -0.13 27.60 1.99
C ALA A 66 0.47 28.95 1.54
N SER A 67 1.36 29.50 2.34
CA SER A 67 2.11 30.73 2.05
C SER A 67 3.61 30.44 2.12
N TYR A 68 4.34 30.93 1.13
CA TYR A 68 5.76 30.66 0.95
C TYR A 68 6.54 31.96 0.81
N THR A 69 7.77 31.93 1.28
CA THR A 69 8.82 32.85 0.83
C THR A 69 9.89 32.03 0.13
N LEU A 70 10.24 32.39 -1.09
CA LEU A 70 11.25 31.70 -1.89
C LEU A 70 12.56 32.49 -1.91
N ASP A 71 13.69 31.80 -1.97
CA ASP A 71 14.98 32.42 -2.27
C ASP A 71 15.15 32.70 -3.77
N GLU A 72 16.28 33.30 -4.15
CA GLU A 72 16.64 33.59 -5.55
C GLU A 72 16.71 32.34 -6.46
N ASN A 73 16.90 31.16 -5.89
CA ASN A 73 16.92 29.90 -6.62
C ASN A 73 15.53 29.28 -6.76
N GLY A 74 14.53 29.82 -6.04
CA GLY A 74 13.16 29.32 -5.99
C GLY A 74 12.95 28.25 -4.92
N LEU A 75 13.87 28.10 -3.96
CA LEU A 75 13.72 27.20 -2.81
C LEU A 75 12.90 27.88 -1.71
N PRO A 76 11.97 27.16 -1.05
CA PRO A 76 11.29 27.68 0.12
C PRO A 76 12.28 28.01 1.25
N THR A 77 12.22 29.24 1.75
CA THR A 77 12.89 29.69 2.99
C THR A 77 11.90 29.86 4.13
N SER A 78 10.60 29.95 3.83
CA SER A 78 9.51 29.94 4.79
C SER A 78 8.30 29.25 4.18
N ILE A 79 7.59 28.45 4.98
CA ILE A 79 6.29 27.86 4.65
C ILE A 79 5.37 28.06 5.84
N GLN A 80 4.13 28.49 5.58
CA GLN A 80 3.03 28.49 6.54
C GLN A 80 1.84 27.82 5.89
N LEU A 81 1.37 26.72 6.47
CA LEU A 81 0.31 25.90 5.92
C LEU A 81 -0.77 25.70 6.98
N THR A 82 -2.01 26.01 6.62
CA THR A 82 -3.18 25.90 7.50
C THR A 82 -4.36 25.30 6.77
N GLY A 83 -5.29 24.69 7.50
CA GLY A 83 -6.56 24.24 6.93
C GLY A 83 -6.99 22.92 7.53
N VAL A 84 -7.43 21.99 6.67
CA VAL A 84 -7.80 20.64 7.07
C VAL A 84 -7.30 19.61 6.06
N ASP A 85 -6.98 18.41 6.56
CA ASP A 85 -6.54 17.28 5.76
C ASP A 85 -7.73 16.59 5.04
N TYR A 86 -7.45 15.45 4.40
CA TYR A 86 -8.48 14.65 3.73
C TYR A 86 -9.60 14.20 4.67
N LEU A 87 -9.31 13.86 5.94
CA LEU A 87 -10.27 13.43 6.94
C LEU A 87 -10.89 14.58 7.74
N LYS A 88 -10.62 15.83 7.35
CA LYS A 88 -11.07 17.06 8.01
C LYS A 88 -10.39 17.35 9.36
N ALA A 89 -9.30 16.66 9.67
CA ALA A 89 -8.49 17.00 10.84
C ALA A 89 -7.81 18.37 10.61
N PRO A 90 -7.75 19.24 11.62
CA PRO A 90 -7.06 20.52 11.51
C PRO A 90 -5.58 20.34 11.15
N VAL A 91 -5.11 21.11 10.18
CA VAL A 91 -3.71 21.14 9.75
C VAL A 91 -3.11 22.49 10.12
N THR A 92 -1.94 22.45 10.74
CA THR A 92 -1.06 23.59 10.92
C THR A 92 0.37 23.08 10.77
N GLU A 93 1.11 23.64 9.82
CA GLU A 93 2.51 23.31 9.57
C GLU A 93 3.28 24.58 9.25
N SER A 94 4.49 24.68 9.79
CA SER A 94 5.38 25.81 9.57
C SER A 94 6.80 25.33 9.33
N PHE A 95 7.51 26.02 8.46
CA PHE A 95 8.94 25.82 8.21
C PHE A 95 9.62 27.17 8.02
N SER A 96 10.86 27.29 8.47
CA SER A 96 11.72 28.43 8.19
C SER A 96 13.18 28.02 8.08
N ARG A 97 13.93 28.72 7.23
CA ARG A 97 15.36 28.57 7.05
C ARG A 97 16.08 29.91 7.25
N LYS A 98 17.10 29.92 8.10
CA LYS A 98 17.99 31.07 8.31
C LYS A 98 19.44 30.61 8.22
N GLY A 99 20.06 30.84 7.07
CA GLY A 99 21.38 30.27 6.76
C GLY A 99 21.29 28.75 6.71
N ASP A 100 22.07 28.08 7.56
CA ASP A 100 22.06 26.61 7.68
C ASP A 100 21.09 26.10 8.75
N GLU A 101 20.46 26.98 9.53
CA GLU A 101 19.49 26.58 10.55
C GLU A 101 18.08 26.48 9.96
N LEU A 102 17.48 25.31 10.09
CA LEU A 102 16.13 24.98 9.64
C LEU A 102 15.27 24.66 10.85
N VAL A 103 14.09 25.25 10.93
CA VAL A 103 13.11 25.02 11.99
C VAL A 103 11.78 24.65 11.35
N TRP A 104 11.14 23.57 11.79
CA TRP A 104 9.79 23.24 11.38
C TRP A 104 8.96 22.68 12.51
N LYS A 105 7.65 22.87 12.38
CA LYS A 105 6.66 22.40 13.34
C LYS A 105 5.38 22.00 12.64
N ASN A 106 4.82 20.85 12.99
CA ASN A 106 3.50 20.37 12.58
C ASN A 106 2.86 19.56 13.71
N GLY A 107 1.77 18.83 13.42
CA GLY A 107 1.06 18.01 14.41
C GLY A 107 1.87 16.84 14.98
N SER A 108 3.03 16.51 14.41
CA SER A 108 3.85 15.36 14.79
C SER A 108 5.32 15.68 15.05
N GLU A 109 5.79 16.85 14.63
CA GLU A 109 7.20 17.25 14.67
C GLU A 109 7.32 18.68 15.21
N ASP A 110 8.36 18.93 16.02
CA ASP A 110 8.80 20.25 16.47
C ASP A 110 10.33 20.20 16.54
N GLU A 111 10.99 20.56 15.42
CA GLU A 111 12.40 20.25 15.19
C GLU A 111 13.19 21.48 14.75
N THR A 112 14.45 21.51 15.17
CA THR A 112 15.48 22.43 14.70
C THR A 112 16.70 21.63 14.28
N ARG A 113 17.17 21.82 13.03
CA ARG A 113 18.36 21.14 12.50
C ARG A 113 19.28 22.11 11.77
N LYS A 114 20.58 21.82 11.81
CA LYS A 114 21.57 22.49 10.96
C LYS A 114 21.81 21.67 9.70
N VAL A 115 21.42 22.20 8.54
CA VAL A 115 21.56 21.57 7.23
C VAL A 115 22.33 22.52 6.32
N PRO A 116 23.63 22.27 6.05
CA PRO A 116 24.42 23.12 5.19
C PRO A 116 24.02 22.97 3.72
N GLY A 117 24.11 24.07 2.97
CA GLY A 117 23.90 24.06 1.53
C GLY A 117 22.43 23.92 1.09
N PRO A 118 22.16 23.97 -0.23
CA PRO A 118 20.81 23.97 -0.76
C PRO A 118 20.08 22.65 -0.49
N SER A 119 18.85 22.75 0.01
CA SER A 119 18.01 21.60 0.32
C SER A 119 16.53 21.97 0.19
N PHE A 120 15.68 21.00 -0.15
CA PHE A 120 14.24 21.20 -0.26
C PHE A 120 13.51 20.61 0.94
N PHE A 121 12.71 21.43 1.64
CA PHE A 121 11.86 20.94 2.72
C PHE A 121 10.58 20.33 2.16
N LEU A 122 10.29 19.09 2.55
CA LEU A 122 9.04 18.42 2.23
C LEU A 122 8.02 18.75 3.33
N ALA A 123 6.88 19.34 3.01
CA ALA A 123 5.79 19.49 3.97
C ALA A 123 5.10 18.13 4.23
N LEU A 124 4.58 17.92 5.44
CA LEU A 124 3.80 16.73 5.78
C LEU A 124 2.42 16.77 5.10
N ASN A 125 1.77 17.94 5.13
CA ASN A 125 0.46 18.16 4.50
C ASN A 125 0.57 19.10 3.29
N GLY A 126 1.52 18.84 2.40
CA GLY A 126 1.81 19.70 1.27
C GLY A 126 0.65 19.90 0.31
N VAL A 127 0.65 21.04 -0.38
CA VAL A 127 -0.24 21.28 -1.54
C VAL A 127 0.47 20.85 -2.82
N PRO A 128 -0.27 20.56 -3.90
CA PRO A 128 0.37 20.13 -5.15
C PRO A 128 1.43 21.09 -5.72
N GLU A 129 1.34 22.38 -5.41
CA GLU A 129 2.36 23.38 -5.74
C GLU A 129 3.76 23.04 -5.19
N ASP A 130 3.87 22.33 -4.07
CA ASP A 130 5.15 21.89 -3.49
C ASP A 130 5.94 21.02 -4.47
N SER A 131 5.25 20.14 -5.20
CA SER A 131 5.88 19.30 -6.22
C SER A 131 6.45 20.13 -7.37
N VAL A 132 5.78 21.25 -7.72
CA VAL A 132 6.21 22.17 -8.78
C VAL A 132 7.47 22.91 -8.36
N LEU A 133 7.51 23.40 -7.13
CA LEU A 133 8.68 24.04 -6.54
C LEU A 133 9.87 23.08 -6.52
N LEU A 134 9.65 21.83 -6.07
CA LEU A 134 10.69 20.80 -6.04
C LEU A 134 11.22 20.50 -7.44
N VAL A 135 10.34 20.32 -8.43
CA VAL A 135 10.74 20.05 -9.82
C VAL A 135 11.63 21.18 -10.36
N ARG A 136 11.20 22.44 -10.18
CA ARG A 136 11.99 23.60 -10.66
C ARG A 136 13.35 23.68 -9.96
N ALA A 137 13.39 23.42 -8.66
CA ALA A 137 14.63 23.36 -7.91
C ALA A 137 15.55 22.25 -8.43
N LEU A 138 15.02 21.05 -8.69
CA LEU A 138 15.78 19.92 -9.24
C LEU A 138 16.30 20.18 -10.66
N LEU A 139 15.52 20.84 -11.52
CA LEU A 139 15.96 21.16 -12.88
C LEU A 139 17.13 22.17 -12.89
N LYS A 140 17.21 23.05 -11.89
CA LYS A 140 18.33 23.98 -11.71
C LYS A 140 19.53 23.36 -10.97
N ALA A 141 19.28 22.34 -10.13
CA ALA A 141 20.31 21.76 -9.29
C ALA A 141 21.37 20.98 -10.10
N PRO A 142 22.65 21.02 -9.70
CA PRO A 142 23.71 20.24 -10.35
C PRO A 142 23.37 18.75 -10.39
N GLY A 143 23.49 18.14 -11.58
CA GLY A 143 23.19 16.72 -11.77
C GLY A 143 21.72 16.34 -11.58
N HIS A 144 20.81 17.33 -11.55
CA HIS A 144 19.37 17.11 -11.35
C HIS A 144 19.03 16.39 -10.05
N LYS A 145 19.79 16.70 -9.00
CA LYS A 145 19.70 16.09 -7.67
C LYS A 145 19.68 17.17 -6.59
N LEU A 146 18.89 16.95 -5.54
CA LEU A 146 18.78 17.89 -4.43
C LEU A 146 18.53 17.15 -3.12
N ALA A 147 19.25 17.56 -2.06
CA ALA A 147 19.01 17.06 -0.71
C ALA A 147 17.59 17.44 -0.23
N LEU A 148 16.93 16.49 0.43
CA LEU A 148 15.62 16.67 1.02
C LEU A 148 15.73 16.85 2.53
N VAL A 149 14.80 17.61 3.09
CA VAL A 149 14.62 17.80 4.54
C VAL A 149 13.24 17.28 4.92
N PRO A 150 13.09 16.46 5.98
CA PRO A 150 14.10 16.12 7.02
C PRO A 150 15.30 15.24 6.61
N SER A 151 15.19 14.46 5.54
CA SER A 151 16.27 13.58 5.06
C SER A 151 16.01 13.11 3.62
N GLY A 152 17.05 12.56 2.98
CA GLY A 152 16.98 11.94 1.65
C GLY A 152 17.52 12.82 0.52
N GLU A 153 17.36 12.35 -0.71
CA GLU A 153 17.73 13.08 -1.93
C GLU A 153 16.62 12.83 -2.96
N ALA A 154 16.18 13.89 -3.64
CA ALA A 154 15.34 13.77 -4.81
C ALA A 154 16.17 13.88 -6.08
N SER A 155 15.71 13.22 -7.15
CA SER A 155 16.25 13.40 -8.49
C SER A 155 15.14 13.50 -9.52
N ILE A 156 15.44 14.16 -10.65
CA ILE A 156 14.49 14.30 -11.76
C ILE A 156 15.09 13.85 -13.08
N ARG A 157 14.27 13.24 -13.93
CA ARG A 157 14.60 13.01 -15.34
C ARG A 157 13.39 13.17 -16.25
N LYS A 158 13.61 13.72 -17.44
CA LYS A 158 12.58 13.80 -18.49
C LYS A 158 12.34 12.41 -19.10
N LEU A 159 11.07 12.06 -19.31
CA LEU A 159 10.64 10.81 -19.95
C LEU A 159 10.27 11.01 -21.40
N THR A 160 9.40 11.99 -21.67
CA THR A 160 8.82 12.21 -22.99
C THR A 160 8.27 13.63 -23.14
N SER A 161 7.88 13.98 -24.37
CA SER A 161 7.19 15.21 -24.75
C SER A 161 5.97 14.90 -25.61
N ILE A 162 4.86 15.61 -25.39
CA ILE A 162 3.69 15.56 -26.27
C ILE A 162 3.15 16.97 -26.55
N LYS A 163 2.34 17.09 -27.60
CA LYS A 163 1.56 18.29 -27.89
C LYS A 163 0.11 18.06 -27.51
N VAL A 164 -0.42 18.92 -26.64
CA VAL A 164 -1.81 18.89 -26.18
C VAL A 164 -2.56 20.13 -26.65
N LYS A 165 -3.88 20.01 -26.82
CA LYS A 165 -4.78 21.10 -27.19
C LYS A 165 -5.70 21.43 -26.02
N GLY A 166 -5.90 22.71 -25.75
CA GLY A 166 -6.88 23.22 -24.81
C GLY A 166 -7.54 24.49 -25.32
N LYS A 167 -8.37 25.11 -24.48
CA LYS A 167 -9.09 26.36 -24.79
C LYS A 167 -8.15 27.51 -25.13
N ALA A 168 -6.99 27.58 -24.47
CA ALA A 168 -5.96 28.60 -24.70
C ALA A 168 -5.00 28.26 -25.86
N GLY A 169 -5.30 27.24 -26.68
CA GLY A 169 -4.50 26.82 -27.81
C GLY A 169 -3.72 25.53 -27.57
N SER A 170 -2.71 25.27 -28.41
CA SER A 170 -1.85 24.09 -28.25
C SER A 170 -0.65 24.40 -27.36
N LYS A 171 -0.25 23.44 -26.53
CA LYS A 171 0.96 23.49 -25.71
C LYS A 171 1.80 22.23 -25.91
N ASN A 172 3.12 22.41 -25.91
CA ASN A 172 4.05 21.30 -25.77
C ASN A 172 4.29 21.09 -24.27
N VAL A 173 4.18 19.85 -23.83
CA VAL A 173 4.31 19.46 -22.43
C VAL A 173 5.23 18.25 -22.31
N ASP A 174 5.99 18.24 -21.22
CA ASP A 174 7.03 17.28 -20.92
C ASP A 174 6.66 16.49 -19.68
N LEU A 175 6.79 15.16 -19.74
CA LEU A 175 6.64 14.28 -18.59
C LEU A 175 7.98 14.08 -17.92
N TYR A 176 8.03 14.29 -16.61
CA TYR A 176 9.18 14.05 -15.76
C TYR A 176 8.88 12.97 -14.73
N ALA A 177 9.90 12.18 -14.40
CA ALA A 177 9.91 11.27 -13.27
C ALA A 177 10.72 11.86 -12.12
N LEU A 178 10.11 11.96 -10.94
CA LEU A 178 10.70 12.38 -9.68
C LEU A 178 10.98 11.14 -8.82
N SER A 179 12.23 10.91 -8.45
CA SER A 179 12.62 9.77 -7.60
C SER A 179 13.05 10.27 -6.21
N GLY A 180 12.90 9.43 -5.18
CA GLY A 180 13.28 9.75 -3.79
C GLY A 180 12.13 10.26 -2.90
N LEU A 181 10.93 10.44 -3.47
CA LEU A 181 9.75 10.91 -2.74
C LEU A 181 8.80 9.79 -2.34
N GLY A 182 8.70 8.72 -3.13
CA GLY A 182 7.83 7.58 -2.88
C GLY A 182 8.56 6.27 -3.11
N LEU A 183 7.79 5.18 -3.15
CA LEU A 183 8.35 3.86 -3.46
C LEU A 183 8.82 3.82 -4.92
N LEU A 184 7.94 4.20 -5.85
CA LEU A 184 8.27 4.38 -7.26
C LEU A 184 8.35 5.87 -7.62
N PRO A 185 8.92 6.21 -8.79
CA PRO A 185 9.00 7.60 -9.21
C PRO A 185 7.62 8.23 -9.43
N ASP A 186 7.39 9.41 -8.85
CA ASP A 186 6.21 10.23 -9.11
C ASP A 186 6.31 10.89 -10.49
N LEU A 187 5.20 10.94 -11.21
CA LEU A 187 5.15 11.48 -12.57
C LEU A 187 4.41 12.82 -12.62
N VAL A 188 5.05 13.80 -13.25
CA VAL A 188 4.51 15.16 -13.37
C VAL A 188 4.73 15.71 -14.78
N TRP A 189 3.70 16.37 -15.29
CA TRP A 189 3.74 17.07 -16.57
C TRP A 189 3.98 18.56 -16.36
N LEU A 190 4.97 19.10 -17.08
CA LEU A 190 5.24 20.52 -17.14
C LEU A 190 5.09 21.05 -18.56
N ASP A 191 4.81 22.35 -18.70
CA ASP A 191 4.99 23.02 -19.99
C ASP A 191 6.46 23.40 -20.24
N GLN A 192 6.72 23.97 -21.42
CA GLN A 192 8.07 24.42 -21.80
C GLN A 192 8.62 25.57 -20.94
N ASP A 193 7.77 26.27 -20.20
CA ASP A 193 8.16 27.31 -19.25
C ASP A 193 8.41 26.73 -17.84
N GLN A 194 8.47 25.39 -17.71
CA GLN A 194 8.61 24.65 -16.46
C GLN A 194 7.50 24.96 -15.45
N ARG A 195 6.29 25.23 -15.92
CA ARG A 195 5.11 25.45 -15.09
C ARG A 195 4.27 24.18 -15.03
N PHE A 196 3.63 23.97 -13.89
CA PHE A 196 2.77 22.82 -13.68
C PHE A 196 1.73 22.70 -14.78
N PHE A 197 1.63 21.52 -15.38
CA PHE A 197 0.64 21.25 -16.40
C PHE A 197 -0.36 20.20 -15.96
N ALA A 198 0.12 19.03 -15.51
CA ALA A 198 -0.76 17.97 -15.01
C ALA A 198 -0.05 16.97 -14.08
N SER A 199 -0.83 16.34 -13.20
CA SER A 199 -0.50 15.10 -12.51
C SER A 199 -1.67 14.14 -12.69
N TYR A 200 -1.39 12.87 -12.99
CA TYR A 200 -2.38 11.90 -13.43
C TYR A 200 -2.18 10.56 -12.70
N SER A 201 -3.29 9.96 -12.23
CA SER A 201 -3.31 8.65 -11.55
C SER A 201 -4.41 7.72 -12.10
N GLY A 202 -5.06 8.08 -13.22
CA GLY A 202 -6.23 7.38 -13.74
C GLY A 202 -7.54 7.67 -12.97
N TRP A 203 -7.51 7.60 -11.64
CA TRP A 203 -8.66 7.91 -10.80
C TRP A 203 -8.84 9.40 -10.53
N SER A 204 -7.73 10.10 -10.28
CA SER A 204 -7.68 11.54 -10.10
C SER A 204 -6.72 12.17 -11.10
N THR A 205 -6.98 13.43 -11.42
CA THR A 205 -6.10 14.22 -12.29
C THR A 205 -6.17 15.67 -11.87
N MET A 206 -5.03 16.26 -11.55
CA MET A 206 -4.93 17.70 -11.49
C MET A 206 -4.36 18.19 -12.82
N ILE A 207 -5.02 19.16 -13.44
CA ILE A 207 -4.63 19.65 -14.76
C ILE A 207 -4.87 21.15 -14.87
N ARG A 208 -3.99 21.85 -15.58
CA ARG A 208 -4.13 23.29 -15.83
C ARG A 208 -5.51 23.61 -16.40
N GLU A 209 -6.13 24.65 -15.84
CA GLU A 209 -7.47 25.09 -16.25
C GLU A 209 -7.52 25.38 -17.76
N GLY A 210 -8.59 24.89 -18.40
CA GLY A 210 -8.80 25.00 -19.85
C GLY A 210 -8.13 23.91 -20.70
N TYR A 211 -7.42 22.96 -20.09
CA TYR A 211 -6.83 21.79 -20.76
C TYR A 211 -7.45 20.46 -20.33
N GLU A 212 -8.59 20.45 -19.64
CA GLU A 212 -9.26 19.24 -19.13
C GLU A 212 -9.58 18.24 -20.25
N GLY A 213 -9.84 18.72 -21.47
CA GLY A 213 -10.03 17.86 -22.65
C GLY A 213 -8.79 17.07 -23.08
N ALA A 214 -7.60 17.40 -22.55
CA ALA A 214 -6.35 16.71 -22.83
C ALA A 214 -6.04 15.56 -21.86
N ILE A 215 -6.86 15.35 -20.81
CA ILE A 215 -6.63 14.32 -19.77
C ILE A 215 -6.42 12.94 -20.40
N LYS A 216 -7.25 12.55 -21.38
CA LYS A 216 -7.11 11.25 -22.04
C LYS A 216 -5.75 11.12 -22.75
N THR A 217 -5.35 12.13 -23.52
CA THR A 217 -4.07 12.12 -24.25
C THR A 217 -2.87 12.05 -23.29
N ILE A 218 -2.95 12.76 -22.17
CA ILE A 218 -1.94 12.75 -21.11
C ILE A 218 -1.87 11.37 -20.45
N GLY A 219 -3.02 10.85 -20.02
CA GLY A 219 -3.13 9.54 -19.37
C GLY A 219 -2.62 8.42 -20.27
N ASP A 220 -3.11 8.35 -21.52
CA ASP A 220 -2.69 7.33 -22.49
C ASP A 220 -1.16 7.33 -22.69
N ARG A 221 -0.53 8.52 -22.75
CA ARG A 221 0.93 8.60 -22.90
C ARG A 221 1.66 8.26 -21.61
N GLN A 222 1.18 8.71 -20.46
CA GLN A 222 1.80 8.41 -19.18
C GLN A 222 1.78 6.90 -18.90
N GLU A 223 0.64 6.24 -19.10
CA GLU A 223 0.50 4.79 -18.95
C GLU A 223 1.46 4.01 -19.86
N GLN A 224 1.74 4.50 -21.07
CA GLN A 224 2.74 3.90 -21.96
C GLN A 224 4.15 4.00 -21.38
N GLU A 225 4.52 5.15 -20.79
CA GLU A 225 5.81 5.30 -20.13
C GLU A 225 5.89 4.46 -18.86
N GLU A 226 4.84 4.40 -18.05
CA GLU A 226 4.77 3.55 -16.85
C GLU A 226 4.99 2.07 -17.21
N LYS A 227 4.32 1.58 -18.25
CA LYS A 227 4.52 0.22 -18.79
C LYS A 227 5.96 0.01 -19.25
N ARG A 228 6.54 0.96 -19.98
CA ARG A 228 7.95 0.88 -20.44
C ARG A 228 8.93 0.84 -19.26
N LEU A 229 8.67 1.62 -18.20
CA LEU A 229 9.48 1.63 -16.98
C LEU A 229 9.35 0.31 -16.21
N ALA A 230 8.15 -0.25 -16.11
CA ALA A 230 7.92 -1.56 -15.52
C ALA A 230 8.67 -2.67 -16.30
N GLU A 231 8.55 -2.70 -17.63
CA GLU A 231 9.26 -3.67 -18.48
C GLU A 231 10.78 -3.56 -18.38
N THR A 232 11.30 -2.33 -18.31
CA THR A 232 12.74 -2.09 -18.12
C THR A 232 13.20 -2.66 -16.78
N ARG A 233 12.48 -2.34 -15.68
CA ARG A 233 12.77 -2.90 -14.35
C ARG A 233 12.66 -4.41 -14.33
N ALA A 234 11.63 -4.98 -14.95
CA ALA A 234 11.41 -6.42 -15.01
C ALA A 234 12.59 -7.13 -15.70
N LYS A 235 13.07 -6.59 -16.81
CA LYS A 235 14.23 -7.11 -17.53
C LYS A 235 15.53 -7.00 -16.72
N GLU A 236 15.71 -5.92 -15.97
CA GLU A 236 16.93 -5.66 -15.20
C GLU A 236 16.99 -6.47 -13.89
N LEU A 237 15.85 -6.69 -13.24
CA LEU A 237 15.77 -7.26 -11.90
C LEU A 237 15.33 -8.73 -11.87
N THR A 238 14.94 -9.30 -13.02
CA THR A 238 14.58 -10.73 -13.12
C THR A 238 15.72 -11.52 -13.75
N ARG A 239 16.22 -12.53 -13.05
CA ARG A 239 17.06 -13.58 -13.64
C ARG A 239 16.20 -14.80 -13.95
N THR A 240 15.93 -15.07 -15.23
CA THR A 240 15.26 -16.31 -15.65
C THR A 240 16.28 -17.44 -15.79
N LEU A 241 15.97 -18.59 -15.20
CA LEU A 241 16.77 -19.81 -15.35
C LEU A 241 16.68 -20.33 -16.78
N THR A 242 17.84 -20.48 -17.42
CA THR A 242 17.94 -21.07 -18.77
C THR A 242 18.54 -22.47 -18.76
N ARG A 243 18.96 -22.94 -17.57
CA ARG A 243 19.57 -24.24 -17.29
C ARG A 243 19.14 -24.66 -15.88
N PRO A 244 19.28 -25.96 -15.53
CA PRO A 244 19.06 -26.41 -14.16
C PRO A 244 19.96 -25.64 -13.18
N LEU A 245 19.43 -25.32 -12.00
CA LEU A 245 20.12 -24.62 -10.92
C LEU A 245 20.28 -25.54 -9.71
N LEU A 246 21.52 -25.73 -9.26
CA LEU A 246 21.84 -26.40 -8.00
C LEU A 246 22.11 -25.34 -6.92
N ILE A 247 21.18 -25.22 -5.97
CA ILE A 247 21.35 -24.43 -4.75
C ILE A 247 22.01 -25.31 -3.70
N ARG A 248 23.24 -25.01 -3.29
CA ARG A 248 24.01 -25.81 -2.34
C ARG A 248 24.11 -25.14 -0.99
N ASN A 249 24.55 -25.89 0.02
CA ASN A 249 24.90 -25.35 1.33
C ASN A 249 23.73 -24.54 1.92
N VAL A 250 22.57 -25.19 2.03
CA VAL A 250 21.35 -24.61 2.63
C VAL A 250 20.85 -25.49 3.76
N ARG A 251 20.09 -24.89 4.67
CA ARG A 251 19.28 -25.58 5.69
C ARG A 251 17.83 -25.59 5.20
N VAL A 252 17.27 -26.76 4.89
CA VAL A 252 15.98 -26.88 4.22
C VAL A 252 14.86 -27.12 5.22
N PHE A 253 13.86 -26.25 5.25
CA PHE A 253 12.65 -26.40 6.05
C PHE A 253 11.57 -27.17 5.28
N ASP A 254 11.01 -28.22 5.89
CA ASP A 254 9.83 -28.93 5.39
C ASP A 254 8.60 -28.58 6.24
N PRO A 255 7.69 -27.73 5.74
CA PRO A 255 6.59 -27.21 6.57
C PRO A 255 5.64 -28.25 7.19
N PRO A 256 5.29 -29.36 6.52
CA PRO A 256 4.41 -30.37 7.12
C PRO A 256 5.00 -31.09 8.34
N THR A 257 6.32 -31.27 8.40
CA THR A 257 7.00 -31.93 9.53
C THR A 257 7.51 -30.91 10.55
N GLY A 258 7.75 -29.67 10.14
CA GLY A 258 8.39 -28.64 10.95
C GLY A 258 9.91 -28.85 11.10
N GLU A 259 10.49 -29.82 10.39
CA GLU A 259 11.91 -30.16 10.49
C GLU A 259 12.77 -29.24 9.61
N VAL A 260 14.00 -29.01 10.08
CA VAL A 260 15.06 -28.29 9.35
C VAL A 260 16.19 -29.26 9.06
N LEU A 261 16.43 -29.52 7.78
CA LEU A 261 17.50 -30.41 7.30
C LEU A 261 18.77 -29.60 7.04
N ASP A 262 19.79 -29.80 7.87
CA ASP A 262 21.09 -29.14 7.69
C ASP A 262 21.86 -29.65 6.47
N ALA A 263 22.70 -28.77 5.92
CA ALA A 263 23.68 -29.08 4.87
C ALA A 263 23.09 -29.88 3.70
N ARG A 264 22.20 -29.25 2.96
CA ARG A 264 21.54 -29.82 1.77
C ARG A 264 21.89 -29.07 0.49
N SER A 265 21.64 -29.76 -0.62
CA SER A 265 21.59 -29.19 -1.95
C SER A 265 20.22 -29.45 -2.58
N VAL A 266 19.67 -28.46 -3.27
CA VAL A 266 18.37 -28.50 -3.95
C VAL A 266 18.58 -28.23 -5.44
N LEU A 267 18.21 -29.21 -6.27
CA LEU A 267 18.26 -29.07 -7.73
C LEU A 267 16.90 -28.59 -8.23
N ILE A 268 16.92 -27.52 -9.02
CA ILE A 268 15.75 -26.94 -9.69
C ILE A 268 15.97 -27.07 -11.19
N ASP A 269 14.93 -27.48 -11.92
CA ASP A 269 14.92 -27.46 -13.38
C ASP A 269 13.53 -27.04 -13.87
N ALA A 270 13.49 -26.19 -14.91
CA ALA A 270 12.26 -25.65 -15.49
C ALA A 270 11.22 -25.16 -14.46
N GLY A 271 11.70 -24.51 -13.38
CA GLY A 271 10.85 -23.98 -12.32
C GLY A 271 10.24 -25.03 -11.38
N ARG A 272 10.78 -26.25 -11.34
CA ARG A 272 10.37 -27.31 -10.41
C ARG A 272 11.57 -27.88 -9.65
N ILE A 273 11.33 -28.30 -8.43
CA ILE A 273 12.30 -29.01 -7.59
C ILE A 273 12.43 -30.44 -8.12
N VAL A 274 13.64 -30.84 -8.50
CA VAL A 274 13.93 -32.17 -9.03
C VAL A 274 14.37 -33.12 -7.92
N SER A 275 15.27 -32.66 -7.06
CA SER A 275 15.84 -33.49 -5.99
C SER A 275 16.39 -32.65 -4.85
N ILE A 276 16.41 -33.25 -3.65
CA ILE A 276 17.07 -32.72 -2.47
C ILE A 276 18.08 -33.76 -2.01
N GLY A 277 19.34 -33.37 -1.87
CA GLY A 277 20.45 -34.27 -1.57
C GLY A 277 21.43 -33.68 -0.56
N ALA A 278 22.51 -34.40 -0.31
CA ALA A 278 23.62 -33.93 0.51
C ALA A 278 24.23 -32.63 -0.06
N ALA A 279 24.83 -31.80 0.81
CA ALA A 279 25.53 -30.59 0.38
C ALA A 279 26.65 -30.88 -0.66
N ASP A 280 27.43 -31.94 -0.43
CA ASP A 280 28.54 -32.34 -1.27
C ASP A 280 28.08 -33.26 -2.41
N VAL A 281 27.55 -32.67 -3.46
CA VAL A 281 27.18 -33.35 -4.72
C VAL A 281 28.10 -32.91 -5.86
N ALA A 282 28.51 -33.82 -6.73
CA ALA A 282 29.26 -33.42 -7.93
C ALA A 282 28.37 -32.56 -8.84
N LEU A 283 28.89 -31.45 -9.35
CA LEU A 283 28.20 -30.68 -10.40
C LEU A 283 28.17 -31.51 -11.67
N LEU A 284 27.00 -31.60 -12.29
CA LEU A 284 26.87 -32.14 -13.64
C LEU A 284 27.17 -31.04 -14.66
N ASP A 285 27.71 -31.42 -15.80
CA ASP A 285 27.91 -30.48 -16.92
C ASP A 285 26.58 -29.81 -17.30
N GLY A 286 26.62 -28.50 -17.50
CA GLY A 286 25.44 -27.72 -17.89
C GLY A 286 24.51 -27.30 -16.75
N VAL A 287 24.82 -27.64 -15.48
CA VAL A 287 24.10 -27.15 -14.30
C VAL A 287 24.73 -25.86 -13.78
N GLU A 288 23.91 -24.85 -13.50
CA GLU A 288 24.33 -23.63 -12.84
C GLU A 288 24.42 -23.83 -11.32
N GLU A 289 25.42 -23.23 -10.71
CA GLU A 289 25.67 -23.33 -9.28
C GLU A 289 25.23 -22.04 -8.56
N PHE A 290 24.62 -22.20 -7.39
CA PHE A 290 24.36 -21.12 -6.44
C PHE A 290 24.68 -21.58 -5.01
N ASP A 291 25.66 -20.96 -4.37
CA ASP A 291 25.97 -21.23 -2.97
C ASP A 291 25.00 -20.47 -2.04
N GLY A 292 24.20 -21.22 -1.29
CA GLY A 292 23.26 -20.72 -0.31
C GLY A 292 23.93 -20.13 0.93
N GLY A 293 25.20 -20.43 1.21
CA GLY A 293 25.96 -19.85 2.31
C GLY A 293 25.46 -20.25 3.70
N GLY A 294 24.88 -21.44 3.85
CA GLY A 294 24.29 -21.94 5.10
C GLY A 294 22.92 -21.35 5.45
N ARG A 295 22.33 -20.55 4.55
CA ARG A 295 21.04 -19.89 4.75
C ARG A 295 19.89 -20.87 4.89
N PHE A 296 18.83 -20.40 5.53
CA PHE A 296 17.58 -21.12 5.68
C PHE A 296 16.78 -21.04 4.37
N LEU A 297 16.52 -22.19 3.75
CA LEU A 297 15.71 -22.34 2.54
C LEU A 297 14.33 -22.87 2.94
N MET A 298 13.29 -22.15 2.55
CA MET A 298 11.89 -22.56 2.76
C MET A 298 11.03 -22.26 1.53
N PRO A 299 9.80 -22.78 1.45
CA PRO A 299 8.87 -22.38 0.41
C PRO A 299 8.57 -20.89 0.48
N GLY A 300 8.29 -20.28 -0.67
CA GLY A 300 7.85 -18.90 -0.73
C GLY A 300 6.55 -18.68 0.04
N LEU A 301 6.44 -17.50 0.65
CA LEU A 301 5.33 -17.13 1.52
C LEU A 301 4.06 -16.87 0.71
N TRP A 302 2.93 -17.05 1.39
CA TRP A 302 1.60 -16.75 0.91
C TRP A 302 1.00 -15.62 1.74
N ASP A 303 0.61 -14.52 1.09
CA ASP A 303 -0.25 -13.50 1.70
C ASP A 303 -1.68 -13.70 1.23
N MET A 304 -2.56 -14.10 2.15
CA MET A 304 -3.92 -14.50 1.84
C MET A 304 -4.92 -13.32 1.84
N HIS A 305 -4.47 -12.10 2.09
CA HIS A 305 -5.31 -10.91 2.02
C HIS A 305 -4.56 -9.69 1.52
N VAL A 306 -4.56 -9.50 0.20
CA VAL A 306 -4.02 -8.28 -0.42
C VAL A 306 -5.06 -7.59 -1.30
N HIS A 307 -4.79 -6.31 -1.59
CA HIS A 307 -5.45 -5.53 -2.62
C HIS A 307 -4.41 -5.11 -3.66
N PHE A 308 -4.09 -6.03 -4.59
CA PHE A 308 -2.90 -5.93 -5.41
C PHE A 308 -3.05 -4.89 -6.52
N SER A 309 -2.15 -3.91 -6.56
CA SER A 309 -2.16 -2.84 -7.55
C SER A 309 -1.07 -2.94 -8.62
N GLY A 310 -0.17 -3.93 -8.52
CA GLY A 310 1.00 -4.06 -9.39
C GLY A 310 2.12 -3.11 -8.98
N GLY A 311 3.08 -2.85 -9.87
CA GLY A 311 4.13 -1.87 -9.63
C GLY A 311 4.92 -2.12 -8.34
N ALA A 312 4.79 -1.19 -7.36
CA ALA A 312 5.50 -1.28 -6.09
C ALA A 312 5.13 -2.55 -5.31
N ASP A 313 3.85 -2.94 -5.32
CA ASP A 313 3.36 -4.11 -4.58
C ASP A 313 4.09 -5.37 -5.05
N GLY A 314 4.15 -5.60 -6.36
CA GLY A 314 4.81 -6.78 -6.92
C GLY A 314 6.30 -6.88 -6.60
N LEU A 315 6.99 -5.74 -6.56
CA LEU A 315 8.39 -5.63 -6.15
C LEU A 315 8.55 -5.93 -4.65
N LEU A 316 7.69 -5.36 -3.80
CA LEU A 316 7.73 -5.53 -2.34
C LEU A 316 7.39 -6.96 -1.91
N GLU A 317 6.35 -7.56 -2.48
CA GLU A 317 5.96 -8.96 -2.21
C GLU A 317 7.15 -9.89 -2.44
N LEU A 318 7.77 -9.82 -3.63
CA LEU A 318 8.90 -10.68 -3.95
C LEU A 318 10.15 -10.33 -3.15
N ALA A 319 10.41 -9.05 -2.85
CA ALA A 319 11.53 -8.65 -1.98
C ALA A 319 11.40 -9.22 -0.55
N SER A 320 10.16 -9.33 -0.05
CA SER A 320 9.83 -9.89 1.25
C SER A 320 9.58 -11.41 1.23
N GLY A 321 9.80 -12.07 0.09
CA GLY A 321 9.69 -13.53 -0.03
C GLY A 321 8.27 -14.06 -0.26
N VAL A 322 7.30 -13.20 -0.55
CA VAL A 322 5.93 -13.58 -0.89
C VAL A 322 5.86 -13.92 -2.38
N THR A 323 5.68 -15.21 -2.68
CA THR A 323 5.63 -15.72 -4.06
C THR A 323 4.20 -15.89 -4.56
N THR A 324 3.23 -15.94 -3.65
CA THR A 324 1.80 -16.09 -3.95
C THR A 324 0.97 -15.15 -3.08
N VAL A 325 -0.02 -14.50 -3.66
CA VAL A 325 -0.98 -13.68 -2.95
C VAL A 325 -2.40 -14.06 -3.35
N ARG A 326 -3.36 -13.84 -2.44
CA ARG A 326 -4.79 -13.85 -2.77
C ARG A 326 -5.30 -12.41 -2.79
N ASP A 327 -5.63 -11.93 -3.99
CA ASP A 327 -6.27 -10.63 -4.16
C ASP A 327 -7.75 -10.75 -3.76
N MET A 328 -8.14 -9.92 -2.80
CA MET A 328 -9.44 -9.99 -2.14
C MET A 328 -10.50 -9.05 -2.73
N ALA A 329 -10.11 -8.07 -3.54
CA ALA A 329 -11.05 -7.21 -4.23
C ALA A 329 -10.34 -6.41 -5.33
N ASN A 330 -10.62 -6.76 -6.59
CA ASN A 330 -10.16 -6.00 -7.74
C ASN A 330 -11.20 -5.97 -8.86
N GLN A 331 -11.01 -5.06 -9.82
CA GLN A 331 -11.76 -5.11 -11.07
C GLN A 331 -11.19 -6.23 -11.94
N VAL A 332 -12.08 -7.03 -12.54
CA VAL A 332 -11.72 -8.24 -13.28
C VAL A 332 -10.70 -7.94 -14.39
N GLU A 333 -10.95 -6.90 -15.19
CA GLU A 333 -10.10 -6.55 -16.33
C GLU A 333 -8.74 -6.01 -15.88
N VAL A 334 -8.72 -5.25 -14.77
CA VAL A 334 -7.48 -4.71 -14.19
C VAL A 334 -6.60 -5.86 -13.71
N LEU A 335 -7.15 -6.76 -12.90
CA LEU A 335 -6.42 -7.89 -12.35
C LEU A 335 -5.93 -8.85 -13.44
N GLN A 336 -6.75 -9.11 -14.46
CA GLN A 336 -6.34 -9.91 -15.62
C GLN A 336 -5.17 -9.25 -16.37
N GLY A 337 -5.18 -7.93 -16.51
CA GLY A 337 -4.08 -7.16 -17.10
C GLY A 337 -2.78 -7.29 -16.31
N LEU A 338 -2.86 -7.13 -14.98
CA LEU A 338 -1.72 -7.28 -14.06
C LEU A 338 -1.14 -8.69 -14.13
N ILE A 339 -1.97 -9.73 -14.00
CA ILE A 339 -1.54 -11.13 -14.08
C ILE A 339 -0.88 -11.41 -15.43
N LYS A 340 -1.47 -10.96 -16.55
CA LYS A 340 -0.89 -11.15 -17.87
C LYS A 340 0.46 -10.43 -18.02
N GLY A 341 0.63 -9.26 -17.39
CA GLY A 341 1.90 -8.53 -17.34
C GLY A 341 2.98 -9.32 -16.61
N ILE A 342 2.67 -9.79 -15.41
CA ILE A 342 3.55 -10.58 -14.56
C ILE A 342 3.94 -11.90 -15.25
N GLU A 343 2.97 -12.71 -15.69
CA GLU A 343 3.30 -14.00 -16.32
C GLU A 343 4.09 -13.85 -17.62
N ALA A 344 3.85 -12.77 -18.39
CA ALA A 344 4.64 -12.47 -19.59
C ALA A 344 6.05 -11.92 -19.30
N GLY A 345 6.43 -11.71 -18.03
CA GLY A 345 7.71 -11.13 -17.64
C GLY A 345 7.86 -9.64 -17.97
N ARG A 346 6.74 -8.94 -18.20
CA ARG A 346 6.69 -7.50 -18.46
C ARG A 346 6.55 -6.67 -17.18
N ASP A 347 6.19 -7.33 -16.09
CA ASP A 347 6.18 -6.75 -14.75
C ASP A 347 6.68 -7.80 -13.74
N ILE A 348 7.04 -7.34 -12.55
CA ILE A 348 7.48 -8.17 -11.44
C ILE A 348 6.34 -8.32 -10.44
N GLY A 349 6.07 -9.54 -10.00
CA GLY A 349 5.07 -9.77 -8.97
C GLY A 349 4.86 -11.24 -8.64
N PRO A 350 4.11 -11.50 -7.55
CA PRO A 350 3.77 -12.85 -7.11
C PRO A 350 2.77 -13.52 -8.06
N ARG A 351 2.45 -14.77 -7.80
CA ARG A 351 1.27 -15.43 -8.37
C ARG A 351 0.03 -14.94 -7.66
N ILE A 352 -1.02 -14.68 -8.41
CA ILE A 352 -2.23 -14.07 -7.87
C ILE A 352 -3.39 -15.05 -7.96
N ILE A 353 -3.94 -15.39 -6.81
CA ILE A 353 -5.21 -16.09 -6.66
C ILE A 353 -6.31 -15.05 -6.58
N ARG A 354 -7.40 -15.28 -7.31
CA ARG A 354 -8.44 -14.26 -7.51
C ARG A 354 -9.65 -14.55 -6.64
N ALA A 355 -9.98 -13.65 -5.72
CA ALA A 355 -11.30 -13.59 -5.11
C ALA A 355 -12.12 -12.44 -5.74
N GLY A 356 -13.33 -12.74 -6.18
CA GLY A 356 -14.28 -11.73 -6.62
C GLY A 356 -14.84 -10.97 -5.42
N ILE A 357 -15.39 -9.78 -5.61
CA ILE A 357 -16.07 -9.03 -4.55
C ILE A 357 -17.51 -8.70 -4.96
N ILE A 358 -18.48 -9.05 -4.11
CA ILE A 358 -19.90 -8.72 -4.27
C ILE A 358 -20.34 -7.85 -3.10
N ASP A 359 -21.07 -6.76 -3.41
CA ASP A 359 -21.72 -5.95 -2.39
C ASP A 359 -23.18 -5.60 -2.73
N GLY A 360 -23.93 -5.06 -1.76
CA GLY A 360 -25.27 -4.53 -1.97
C GLY A 360 -25.28 -3.11 -2.54
N LYS A 361 -26.36 -2.73 -3.23
CA LYS A 361 -26.50 -1.36 -3.75
C LYS A 361 -26.82 -0.41 -2.60
N GLY A 362 -26.29 0.81 -2.66
CA GLY A 362 -26.64 1.88 -1.72
C GLY A 362 -25.49 2.82 -1.39
N PRO A 363 -25.72 3.80 -0.51
CA PRO A 363 -24.73 4.82 -0.16
C PRO A 363 -23.52 4.27 0.61
N PHE A 364 -23.62 3.05 1.14
CA PHE A 364 -22.57 2.36 1.88
C PHE A 364 -21.88 1.25 1.08
N ALA A 365 -22.16 1.16 -0.23
CA ALA A 365 -21.54 0.17 -1.10
C ALA A 365 -20.00 0.29 -1.06
N GLY A 366 -19.34 -0.87 -0.98
CA GLY A 366 -17.90 -1.03 -1.00
C GLY A 366 -17.28 -0.70 -2.36
N PRO A 367 -15.95 -0.81 -2.47
CA PRO A 367 -15.20 -0.40 -3.65
C PRO A 367 -15.29 -1.42 -4.80
N THR A 368 -16.51 -1.79 -5.22
CA THR A 368 -16.77 -2.72 -6.32
C THR A 368 -17.85 -2.19 -7.26
N LYS A 369 -17.77 -2.59 -8.53
CA LYS A 369 -18.82 -2.37 -9.53
C LYS A 369 -19.89 -3.47 -9.51
N VAL A 370 -19.64 -4.58 -8.80
CA VAL A 370 -20.53 -5.73 -8.74
C VAL A 370 -21.47 -5.56 -7.55
N LEU A 371 -22.52 -4.78 -7.77
CA LEU A 371 -23.54 -4.45 -6.78
C LEU A 371 -24.85 -5.20 -7.07
N VAL A 372 -25.33 -5.99 -6.11
CA VAL A 372 -26.49 -6.88 -6.28
C VAL A 372 -27.56 -6.62 -5.23
N ASP A 373 -28.83 -6.66 -5.62
CA ASP A 373 -29.98 -6.50 -4.71
C ASP A 373 -31.04 -7.60 -4.86
N THR A 374 -30.83 -8.52 -5.80
CA THR A 374 -31.75 -9.61 -6.13
C THR A 374 -31.01 -10.93 -6.32
N GLU A 375 -31.70 -12.06 -6.15
CA GLU A 375 -31.14 -13.39 -6.37
C GLU A 375 -30.56 -13.56 -7.78
N LYS A 376 -31.28 -13.04 -8.80
CA LYS A 376 -30.85 -13.13 -10.19
C LYS A 376 -29.52 -12.41 -10.43
N GLU A 377 -29.35 -11.22 -9.86
CA GLU A 377 -28.10 -10.46 -9.95
C GLU A 377 -26.96 -11.16 -9.19
N ALA A 378 -27.25 -11.69 -8.01
CA ALA A 378 -26.29 -12.45 -7.20
C ALA A 378 -25.76 -13.68 -7.94
N ILE A 379 -26.65 -14.51 -8.50
CA ILE A 379 -26.27 -15.70 -9.27
C ILE A 379 -25.47 -15.31 -10.53
N ALA A 380 -25.89 -14.25 -11.23
CA ALA A 380 -25.16 -13.77 -12.41
C ALA A 380 -23.75 -13.26 -12.06
N ALA A 381 -23.59 -12.58 -10.92
CA ALA A 381 -22.29 -12.12 -10.43
C ALA A 381 -21.35 -13.29 -10.12
N VAL A 382 -21.85 -14.31 -9.41
CA VAL A 382 -21.08 -15.54 -9.13
C VAL A 382 -20.65 -16.22 -10.44
N LYS A 383 -21.55 -16.35 -11.41
CA LYS A 383 -21.23 -16.93 -12.71
C LYS A 383 -20.15 -16.14 -13.44
N MET A 384 -20.23 -14.80 -13.45
CA MET A 384 -19.22 -13.95 -14.07
C MET A 384 -17.84 -14.15 -13.45
N TYR A 385 -17.76 -14.23 -12.12
CA TYR A 385 -16.49 -14.49 -11.43
C TYR A 385 -15.94 -15.88 -11.75
N LYS A 386 -16.79 -16.91 -11.82
CA LYS A 386 -16.40 -18.24 -12.29
C LYS A 386 -15.83 -18.21 -13.70
N ASP A 387 -16.56 -17.60 -14.63
CA ASP A 387 -16.19 -17.52 -16.06
C ASP A 387 -14.86 -16.77 -16.27
N THR A 388 -14.48 -15.90 -15.32
CA THR A 388 -13.24 -15.11 -15.36
C THR A 388 -12.11 -15.70 -14.51
N GLY A 389 -12.27 -16.94 -14.05
CA GLY A 389 -11.24 -17.73 -13.38
C GLY A 389 -11.02 -17.37 -11.91
N HIS A 390 -12.00 -16.77 -11.24
CA HIS A 390 -11.96 -16.60 -9.79
C HIS A 390 -12.22 -17.93 -9.09
N GLU A 391 -11.67 -18.07 -7.89
CA GLU A 391 -11.76 -19.29 -7.08
C GLU A 391 -12.58 -19.06 -5.80
N GLN A 392 -12.84 -17.80 -5.48
CA GLN A 392 -13.52 -17.37 -4.25
C GLN A 392 -14.40 -16.15 -4.52
N ILE A 393 -15.48 -16.00 -3.74
CA ILE A 393 -16.36 -14.83 -3.69
C ILE A 393 -16.23 -14.20 -2.30
N LYS A 394 -15.72 -12.97 -2.24
CA LYS A 394 -15.72 -12.09 -1.06
C LYS A 394 -17.07 -11.36 -0.97
N ILE A 395 -17.76 -11.57 0.14
CA ILE A 395 -18.96 -10.84 0.55
C ILE A 395 -18.52 -9.56 1.25
N TYR A 396 -19.21 -8.46 0.93
CA TYR A 396 -18.97 -7.18 1.58
C TYR A 396 -20.20 -6.72 2.40
N SER A 397 -20.00 -5.69 3.22
CA SER A 397 -20.88 -5.39 4.36
C SER A 397 -22.29 -4.91 3.98
N SER A 398 -22.56 -4.49 2.74
CA SER A 398 -23.88 -4.03 2.30
C SER A 398 -24.73 -5.11 1.63
N VAL A 399 -24.20 -6.32 1.40
CA VAL A 399 -25.01 -7.46 0.94
C VAL A 399 -26.18 -7.67 1.91
N LYS A 400 -27.40 -7.81 1.37
CA LYS A 400 -28.56 -8.06 2.21
C LYS A 400 -28.49 -9.47 2.81
N PRO A 401 -28.77 -9.67 4.10
CA PRO A 401 -28.68 -10.98 4.75
C PRO A 401 -29.36 -12.12 4.01
N GLU A 402 -30.53 -11.87 3.40
CA GLU A 402 -31.30 -12.86 2.64
C GLU A 402 -30.61 -13.35 1.36
N LEU A 403 -29.67 -12.58 0.80
CA LEU A 403 -28.91 -12.98 -0.39
C LEU A 403 -27.72 -13.87 -0.05
N MET A 404 -27.29 -13.91 1.22
CA MET A 404 -26.13 -14.71 1.63
C MET A 404 -26.26 -16.20 1.28
N PRO A 405 -27.32 -16.93 1.67
CA PRO A 405 -27.46 -18.34 1.31
C PRO A 405 -27.64 -18.56 -0.21
N VAL A 406 -28.14 -17.57 -0.94
CA VAL A 406 -28.28 -17.64 -2.41
C VAL A 406 -26.92 -17.55 -3.08
N ILE A 407 -26.07 -16.58 -2.67
CA ILE A 407 -24.70 -16.44 -3.16
C ILE A 407 -23.89 -17.68 -2.82
N ALA A 408 -23.99 -18.16 -1.57
CA ALA A 408 -23.22 -19.31 -1.13
C ALA A 408 -23.53 -20.58 -1.93
N ARG A 409 -24.82 -20.91 -2.07
CA ARG A 409 -25.26 -22.04 -2.90
C ARG A 409 -24.76 -21.92 -4.35
N ALA A 410 -24.95 -20.75 -4.97
CA ALA A 410 -24.51 -20.54 -6.35
C ALA A 410 -22.99 -20.66 -6.50
N ALA A 411 -22.21 -20.19 -5.53
CA ALA A 411 -20.76 -20.29 -5.52
C ALA A 411 -20.31 -21.75 -5.39
N HIS A 412 -20.88 -22.49 -4.44
CA HIS A 412 -20.56 -23.91 -4.22
C HIS A 412 -20.92 -24.80 -5.41
N GLU A 413 -22.05 -24.56 -6.08
CA GLU A 413 -22.43 -25.24 -7.33
C GLU A 413 -21.41 -25.04 -8.45
N GLN A 414 -20.68 -23.93 -8.44
CA GLN A 414 -19.59 -23.61 -9.39
C GLN A 414 -18.20 -24.03 -8.86
N GLY A 415 -18.14 -24.65 -7.68
CA GLY A 415 -16.91 -25.05 -7.00
C GLY A 415 -16.08 -23.87 -6.44
N LEU A 416 -16.69 -22.70 -6.27
CA LEU A 416 -16.06 -21.52 -5.65
C LEU A 416 -16.24 -21.54 -4.13
N ARG A 417 -15.29 -20.94 -3.41
CA ARG A 417 -15.40 -20.65 -1.98
C ARG A 417 -16.15 -19.33 -1.74
N VAL A 418 -16.70 -19.15 -0.55
CA VAL A 418 -17.36 -17.92 -0.11
C VAL A 418 -16.68 -17.43 1.15
N SER A 419 -16.15 -16.22 1.10
CA SER A 419 -15.52 -15.58 2.25
C SER A 419 -16.03 -14.16 2.40
N GLY A 420 -15.56 -13.42 3.40
CA GLY A 420 -15.62 -11.96 3.37
C GLY A 420 -15.89 -11.32 4.71
N HIS A 421 -16.39 -10.09 4.62
CA HIS A 421 -16.98 -9.42 5.75
C HIS A 421 -18.31 -10.08 6.08
N VAL A 422 -18.67 -10.07 7.36
CA VAL A 422 -20.03 -10.38 7.78
C VAL A 422 -20.94 -9.22 7.33
N PRO A 423 -22.02 -9.48 6.58
CA PRO A 423 -22.99 -8.46 6.21
C PRO A 423 -23.53 -7.68 7.42
N ALA A 424 -23.86 -6.41 7.23
CA ALA A 424 -24.58 -5.67 8.26
C ALA A 424 -25.91 -6.34 8.59
N PHE A 425 -26.34 -6.20 9.85
CA PHE A 425 -27.55 -6.82 10.41
C PHE A 425 -27.51 -8.36 10.42
N MET A 426 -26.32 -8.95 10.35
CA MET A 426 -26.06 -10.39 10.47
C MET A 426 -24.93 -10.63 11.49
N THR A 427 -25.02 -11.71 12.27
CA THR A 427 -23.91 -12.16 13.13
C THR A 427 -22.94 -13.06 12.36
N ALA A 428 -21.69 -13.19 12.82
CA ALA A 428 -20.73 -14.11 12.20
C ALA A 428 -21.21 -15.57 12.25
N ARG A 429 -21.95 -15.96 13.31
CA ARG A 429 -22.66 -17.24 13.37
C ARG A 429 -23.62 -17.42 12.21
N GLN A 430 -24.51 -16.45 11.98
CA GLN A 430 -25.47 -16.53 10.87
C GLN A 430 -24.77 -16.56 9.51
N PHE A 431 -23.66 -15.84 9.36
CA PHE A 431 -22.87 -15.86 8.12
C PHE A 431 -22.33 -17.26 7.80
N VAL A 432 -21.79 -17.95 8.81
CA VAL A 432 -21.34 -19.35 8.71
C VAL A 432 -22.50 -20.31 8.47
N GLU A 433 -23.60 -20.17 9.22
CA GLU A 433 -24.80 -21.01 9.05
C GLU A 433 -25.44 -20.84 7.67
N ASN A 434 -25.27 -19.67 7.04
CA ASN A 434 -25.72 -19.37 5.69
C ASN A 434 -24.70 -19.73 4.59
N GLY A 435 -23.65 -20.50 4.90
CA GLY A 435 -22.79 -21.15 3.92
C GLY A 435 -21.49 -20.42 3.58
N ALA A 436 -21.02 -19.50 4.43
CA ALA A 436 -19.65 -19.01 4.32
C ALA A 436 -18.63 -20.13 4.59
N ASP A 437 -17.53 -20.15 3.84
CA ASP A 437 -16.38 -21.04 4.05
C ASP A 437 -15.26 -20.37 4.88
N GLU A 438 -15.31 -19.04 5.00
CA GLU A 438 -14.23 -18.26 5.58
C GLU A 438 -14.68 -16.88 6.09
N ILE A 439 -14.15 -16.44 7.23
CA ILE A 439 -14.39 -15.09 7.77
C ILE A 439 -13.11 -14.27 7.64
N GLN A 440 -13.25 -13.04 7.12
CA GLN A 440 -12.17 -12.06 7.04
C GLN A 440 -12.21 -11.11 8.24
N HIS A 441 -11.03 -10.78 8.73
CA HIS A 441 -10.76 -9.82 9.80
C HIS A 441 -11.24 -10.28 11.18
N VAL A 442 -10.32 -10.31 12.14
CA VAL A 442 -10.59 -10.76 13.53
C VAL A 442 -11.67 -9.94 14.22
N ASN A 443 -11.84 -8.66 13.86
CA ASN A 443 -12.90 -7.82 14.41
C ASN A 443 -14.31 -8.38 14.10
N MET A 444 -14.52 -9.05 12.97
CA MET A 444 -15.82 -9.65 12.62
C MET A 444 -16.19 -10.79 13.58
N LEU A 445 -15.20 -11.48 14.16
CA LEU A 445 -15.42 -12.49 15.19
C LEU A 445 -15.87 -11.86 16.50
N PHE A 446 -15.31 -10.71 16.86
CA PHE A 446 -15.70 -9.98 18.08
C PHE A 446 -17.12 -9.43 17.96
N LEU A 447 -17.46 -8.88 16.79
CA LEU A 447 -18.79 -8.32 16.52
C LEU A 447 -19.91 -9.35 16.67
N ASN A 448 -19.63 -10.66 16.52
CA ASN A 448 -20.57 -11.73 16.83
C ASN A 448 -21.12 -11.65 18.27
N PHE A 449 -20.30 -11.20 19.22
CA PHE A 449 -20.65 -11.08 20.63
C PHE A 449 -21.05 -9.67 21.04
N MET A 450 -21.15 -8.75 20.08
CA MET A 450 -21.48 -7.33 20.29
C MET A 450 -22.63 -6.88 19.39
N PHE A 451 -23.42 -7.81 18.87
CA PHE A 451 -24.53 -7.53 17.96
C PHE A 451 -25.64 -6.68 18.62
N ASP A 452 -25.79 -6.75 19.94
CA ASP A 452 -26.66 -5.88 20.73
C ASP A 452 -26.19 -4.40 20.74
N LYS A 453 -24.90 -4.16 20.47
CA LYS A 453 -24.26 -2.84 20.50
C LYS A 453 -24.13 -2.22 19.12
N VAL A 454 -23.83 -3.05 18.11
CA VAL A 454 -23.68 -2.60 16.73
C VAL A 454 -24.22 -3.65 15.76
N GLN A 455 -25.30 -3.30 15.07
CA GLN A 455 -25.87 -4.14 14.00
C GLN A 455 -25.44 -3.64 12.63
N ASP A 456 -25.31 -2.32 12.45
CA ASP A 456 -24.88 -1.73 11.18
C ASP A 456 -23.35 -1.62 11.10
N THR A 457 -22.72 -2.70 10.61
CA THR A 457 -21.26 -2.82 10.44
C THR A 457 -20.72 -2.09 9.21
N ARG A 458 -21.52 -1.23 8.57
CA ARG A 458 -21.06 -0.35 7.48
C ARG A 458 -20.50 0.99 7.99
N THR A 459 -20.65 1.24 9.29
CA THR A 459 -20.19 2.46 9.96
C THR A 459 -18.89 2.24 10.76
N PRO A 460 -18.15 3.30 11.13
CA PRO A 460 -16.97 3.19 12.00
C PRO A 460 -17.24 2.53 13.36
N ALA A 461 -18.50 2.47 13.80
CA ALA A 461 -18.89 1.81 15.05
C ALA A 461 -18.41 0.35 15.13
N ARG A 462 -18.28 -0.33 13.98
CA ARG A 462 -17.75 -1.70 13.91
C ARG A 462 -16.32 -1.86 14.45
N PHE A 463 -15.57 -0.76 14.54
CA PHE A 463 -14.21 -0.74 15.07
C PHE A 463 -14.21 -0.15 16.49
N THR A 464 -14.87 1.00 16.69
CA THR A 464 -14.90 1.66 18.00
C THR A 464 -15.59 0.80 19.06
N THR A 465 -16.67 0.09 18.72
CA THR A 465 -17.32 -0.84 19.66
C THR A 465 -16.37 -1.97 20.06
N VAL A 466 -15.56 -2.50 19.15
CA VAL A 466 -14.58 -3.53 19.52
C VAL A 466 -13.45 -2.93 20.37
N ALA A 467 -13.02 -1.71 20.10
CA ALA A 467 -12.05 -1.00 20.94
C ALA A 467 -12.57 -0.70 22.36
N GLU A 468 -13.87 -0.44 22.50
CA GLU A 468 -14.51 -0.11 23.79
C GLU A 468 -14.86 -1.34 24.63
N TYR A 469 -15.21 -2.46 23.99
CA TYR A 469 -15.75 -3.64 24.67
C TYR A 469 -14.91 -4.92 24.49
N GLY A 470 -13.91 -4.91 23.59
CA GLY A 470 -13.10 -6.08 23.25
C GLY A 470 -12.32 -6.66 24.42
N ALA A 471 -11.76 -5.80 25.27
CA ALA A 471 -11.03 -6.21 26.48
C ALA A 471 -11.89 -7.03 27.46
N GLY A 472 -13.21 -6.80 27.48
CA GLY A 472 -14.13 -7.48 28.39
C GLY A 472 -14.65 -8.83 27.89
N LEU A 473 -14.34 -9.23 26.65
CA LEU A 473 -14.81 -10.51 26.10
C LEU A 473 -13.98 -11.67 26.67
N ASP A 474 -14.61 -12.49 27.52
CA ASP A 474 -14.01 -13.74 28.01
C ASP A 474 -13.98 -14.79 26.89
N LEU A 475 -12.78 -15.02 26.34
CA LEU A 475 -12.53 -16.00 25.28
C LEU A 475 -12.73 -17.45 25.73
N SER A 476 -12.81 -17.70 27.03
CA SER A 476 -13.13 -19.00 27.62
C SER A 476 -14.61 -19.16 27.94
N SER A 477 -15.46 -18.17 27.69
CA SER A 477 -16.88 -18.26 28.03
C SER A 477 -17.62 -19.32 27.19
N PRO A 478 -18.73 -19.91 27.69
CA PRO A 478 -19.52 -20.87 26.92
C PRO A 478 -19.96 -20.36 25.54
N PRO A 479 -20.44 -19.11 25.36
CA PRO A 479 -20.81 -18.60 24.04
C PRO A 479 -19.64 -18.55 23.04
N VAL A 480 -18.43 -18.20 23.50
CA VAL A 480 -17.24 -18.17 22.63
C VAL A 480 -16.82 -19.59 22.24
N ARG A 481 -16.80 -20.53 23.19
CA ARG A 481 -16.50 -21.94 22.90
C ARG A 481 -17.50 -22.55 21.92
N ASP A 482 -18.79 -22.28 22.09
CA ASP A 482 -19.84 -22.78 21.20
C ASP A 482 -19.69 -22.21 19.78
N PHE A 483 -19.35 -20.93 19.65
CA PHE A 483 -19.06 -20.34 18.35
C PHE A 483 -17.81 -20.95 17.70
N ILE A 484 -16.72 -21.14 18.43
CA ILE A 484 -15.50 -21.80 17.91
C ILE A 484 -15.79 -23.24 17.48
N GLN A 485 -16.63 -23.95 18.23
CA GLN A 485 -17.05 -25.31 17.85
C GLN A 485 -17.83 -25.30 16.52
N LEU A 486 -18.74 -24.33 16.32
CA LEU A 486 -19.40 -24.14 15.02
C LEU A 486 -18.38 -23.91 13.90
N LEU A 487 -17.37 -23.05 14.10
CA LEU A 487 -16.33 -22.80 13.11
C LEU A 487 -15.59 -24.09 12.74
N LYS A 488 -15.26 -24.92 13.74
CA LYS A 488 -14.60 -26.21 13.53
C LYS A 488 -15.47 -27.22 12.80
N ASP A 489 -16.72 -27.39 13.24
CA ASP A 489 -17.66 -28.36 12.66
C ASP A 489 -18.01 -28.04 11.20
N ARG A 490 -17.92 -26.76 10.83
CA ARG A 490 -18.15 -26.27 9.47
C ARG A 490 -16.86 -26.08 8.67
N HIS A 491 -15.70 -26.44 9.22
CA HIS A 491 -14.39 -26.28 8.58
C HIS A 491 -14.10 -24.85 8.09
N ILE A 492 -14.51 -23.86 8.88
CA ILE A 492 -14.34 -22.45 8.56
C ILE A 492 -12.86 -22.08 8.63
N VAL A 493 -12.41 -21.39 7.59
CA VAL A 493 -11.11 -20.72 7.59
C VAL A 493 -11.26 -19.33 8.20
N ILE A 494 -10.26 -18.89 8.96
CA ILE A 494 -10.19 -17.54 9.48
C ILE A 494 -8.97 -16.85 8.87
N ASP A 495 -9.19 -15.69 8.28
CA ASP A 495 -8.16 -14.75 7.87
C ASP A 495 -8.19 -13.58 8.87
N PRO A 496 -7.34 -13.58 9.92
CA PRO A 496 -7.46 -12.64 11.03
C PRO A 496 -7.10 -11.20 10.67
N THR A 497 -6.16 -11.00 9.74
CA THR A 497 -5.51 -9.70 9.45
C THR A 497 -5.23 -8.91 10.73
N VAL A 498 -4.67 -9.56 11.76
CA VAL A 498 -4.63 -8.99 13.12
C VAL A 498 -3.68 -7.80 13.19
N GLY A 499 -2.64 -7.76 12.35
CA GLY A 499 -1.73 -6.63 12.20
C GLY A 499 -2.42 -5.35 11.72
N THR A 500 -3.47 -5.43 10.89
CA THR A 500 -4.26 -4.25 10.47
C THR A 500 -4.89 -3.54 11.66
N PHE A 501 -5.29 -4.31 12.69
CA PHE A 501 -5.90 -3.77 13.90
C PHE A 501 -4.87 -3.25 14.90
N GLU A 502 -3.60 -3.62 14.78
CA GLU A 502 -2.53 -3.17 15.66
C GLU A 502 -2.38 -1.66 15.58
N ASP A 503 -2.10 -1.14 14.37
CA ASP A 503 -1.94 0.29 14.16
C ASP A 503 -3.26 1.03 14.37
N MET A 504 -4.39 0.43 14.00
CA MET A 504 -5.71 1.03 14.20
C MET A 504 -6.00 1.28 15.69
N PHE A 505 -5.57 0.38 16.59
CA PHE A 505 -5.84 0.51 18.02
C PHE A 505 -4.73 1.26 18.75
N LEU A 506 -3.48 1.13 18.30
CA LEU A 506 -2.30 1.54 19.07
C LEU A 506 -1.56 2.77 18.49
N SER A 507 -1.70 3.09 17.20
CA SER A 507 -0.95 4.20 16.60
C SER A 507 -1.37 5.55 17.15
N ARG A 508 -0.39 6.37 17.52
CA ARG A 508 -0.57 7.74 18.00
C ARG A 508 0.44 8.67 17.32
N PRO A 509 0.13 9.96 17.13
CA PRO A 509 1.06 10.92 16.53
C PRO A 509 2.41 10.98 17.26
N GLY A 510 3.48 11.21 16.50
CA GLY A 510 4.85 11.41 16.99
C GLY A 510 5.72 10.14 17.03
N HIS A 511 5.12 8.96 16.88
CA HIS A 511 5.85 7.68 16.87
C HIS A 511 5.32 6.80 15.74
N PRO A 512 6.16 5.95 15.11
CA PRO A 512 5.65 4.96 14.19
C PRO A 512 4.75 3.96 14.92
N GLY A 513 3.64 3.57 14.29
CA GLY A 513 2.79 2.49 14.77
C GLY A 513 3.58 1.18 14.91
N PRO A 514 3.21 0.28 15.84
CA PRO A 514 3.94 -0.97 16.08
C PRO A 514 4.12 -1.81 14.81
N GLY A 515 3.14 -1.79 13.90
CA GLY A 515 3.18 -2.54 12.64
C GLY A 515 4.34 -2.15 11.72
N PHE A 516 4.80 -0.89 11.81
CA PHE A 516 5.86 -0.35 10.97
C PHE A 516 7.15 -0.04 11.74
N ALA A 517 7.14 -0.06 13.07
CA ALA A 517 8.26 0.37 13.92
C ALA A 517 9.59 -0.33 13.56
N ALA A 518 9.55 -1.61 13.19
CA ALA A 518 10.74 -2.38 12.84
C ALA A 518 11.30 -2.10 11.42
N ILE A 519 10.52 -1.45 10.55
CA ILE A 519 10.86 -1.32 9.12
C ILE A 519 10.89 0.12 8.63
N VAL A 520 10.23 1.05 9.31
CA VAL A 520 9.96 2.41 8.83
C VAL A 520 11.23 3.18 8.48
N ASP A 521 12.31 3.03 9.24
CA ASP A 521 13.57 3.76 9.03
C ASP A 521 14.25 3.42 7.69
N ARG A 522 13.82 2.34 7.03
CA ARG A 522 14.31 1.94 5.71
C ARG A 522 13.59 2.66 4.57
N PHE A 523 12.45 3.31 4.83
CA PHE A 523 11.59 3.92 3.83
C PHE A 523 12.05 5.34 3.44
N PRO A 524 11.57 5.88 2.30
CA PRO A 524 11.69 7.30 2.01
C PRO A 524 11.11 8.17 3.13
N THR A 525 11.68 9.36 3.32
CA THR A 525 11.33 10.27 4.44
C THR A 525 9.85 10.63 4.50
N THR A 526 9.19 10.79 3.35
CA THR A 526 7.74 11.02 3.25
C THR A 526 6.92 9.92 3.93
N TRP A 527 7.26 8.65 3.66
CA TRP A 527 6.66 7.48 4.29
C TRP A 527 6.95 7.45 5.78
N GLN A 528 8.19 7.73 6.19
CA GLN A 528 8.53 7.77 7.61
C GLN A 528 7.68 8.77 8.38
N ARG A 529 7.49 9.96 7.81
CA ARG A 529 6.68 11.02 8.41
C ARG A 529 5.19 10.69 8.38
N GLN A 530 4.70 10.09 7.29
CA GLN A 530 3.32 9.65 7.20
C GLN A 530 2.98 8.60 8.26
N VAL A 531 3.86 7.62 8.48
CA VAL A 531 3.68 6.60 9.53
C VAL A 531 3.72 7.22 10.92
N LYS A 532 4.62 8.19 11.17
CA LYS A 532 4.72 8.94 12.43
C LYS A 532 3.55 9.89 12.68
N SER A 533 2.74 10.21 11.67
CA SER A 533 1.59 11.10 11.84
C SER A 533 0.46 10.49 12.69
N GLY A 534 0.51 9.18 12.94
CA GLY A 534 -0.58 8.46 13.61
C GLY A 534 -1.78 8.17 12.69
N SER A 535 -1.62 8.37 11.38
CA SER A 535 -2.65 8.06 10.39
C SER A 535 -3.13 6.61 10.52
N GLY A 536 -4.45 6.42 10.46
CA GLY A 536 -5.08 5.10 10.60
C GLY A 536 -5.46 4.71 12.03
N GLY A 537 -4.94 5.40 13.05
CA GLY A 537 -5.37 5.20 14.45
C GLY A 537 -6.82 5.65 14.69
N LEU A 538 -7.55 4.89 15.50
CA LEU A 538 -8.88 5.27 15.97
C LEU A 538 -8.81 6.48 16.90
N GLU A 539 -9.83 7.35 16.81
CA GLU A 539 -10.01 8.40 17.80
C GLU A 539 -10.18 7.79 19.19
N MET A 540 -9.42 8.33 20.14
CA MET A 540 -9.34 7.82 21.50
C MET A 540 -9.55 8.98 22.48
N LYS A 541 -10.49 8.83 23.40
CA LYS A 541 -10.72 9.79 24.49
C LYS A 541 -9.59 9.66 25.54
N PRO A 542 -9.26 10.75 26.27
CA PRO A 542 -8.25 10.68 27.31
C PRO A 542 -8.49 9.54 28.31
N GLY A 543 -7.46 8.74 28.58
CA GLY A 543 -7.51 7.62 29.53
C GLY A 543 -7.98 6.28 28.92
N GLN A 544 -8.28 6.22 27.62
CA GLN A 544 -8.66 4.97 26.93
C GLN A 544 -7.45 4.16 26.41
N GLU A 545 -6.21 4.62 26.62
CA GLU A 545 -5.00 3.94 26.09
C GLU A 545 -4.92 2.48 26.52
N ALA A 546 -5.14 2.22 27.81
CA ALA A 546 -5.09 0.87 28.35
C ALA A 546 -6.21 -0.01 27.78
N LEU A 547 -7.42 0.53 27.69
CA LEU A 547 -8.58 -0.18 27.15
C LEU A 547 -8.37 -0.61 25.69
N PHE A 548 -7.83 0.27 24.85
CA PHE A 548 -7.57 -0.03 23.45
C PHE A 548 -6.45 -1.07 23.31
N ARG A 549 -5.38 -0.94 24.11
CA ARG A 549 -4.32 -1.94 24.17
C ARG A 549 -4.84 -3.31 24.59
N ASP A 550 -5.63 -3.38 25.64
CA ASP A 550 -6.14 -4.64 26.18
C ASP A 550 -7.18 -5.26 25.22
N SER A 551 -7.98 -4.44 24.52
CA SER A 551 -8.90 -4.92 23.48
C SER A 551 -8.15 -5.48 22.28
N TYR A 552 -7.10 -4.82 21.82
CA TYR A 552 -6.23 -5.33 20.76
C TYR A 552 -5.53 -6.63 21.19
N GLN A 553 -4.97 -6.69 22.40
CA GLN A 553 -4.36 -7.91 22.92
C GLN A 553 -5.35 -9.07 22.95
N ASN A 554 -6.62 -8.81 23.25
CA ASN A 554 -7.64 -9.85 23.22
C ASN A 554 -7.90 -10.37 21.78
N MET A 555 -7.74 -9.53 20.74
CA MET A 555 -7.78 -9.99 19.34
C MET A 555 -6.61 -10.94 19.02
N VAL A 556 -5.39 -10.60 19.46
CA VAL A 556 -4.22 -11.49 19.32
C VAL A 556 -4.47 -12.81 20.06
N ASN A 557 -5.01 -12.76 21.28
CA ASN A 557 -5.36 -13.95 22.05
C ASN A 557 -6.42 -14.83 21.36
N MET A 558 -7.38 -14.22 20.65
CA MET A 558 -8.38 -14.96 19.86
C MET A 558 -7.72 -15.81 18.78
N VAL A 559 -6.69 -15.30 18.08
CA VAL A 559 -5.92 -16.07 17.09
C VAL A 559 -5.34 -17.34 17.72
N GLY A 560 -4.74 -17.22 18.91
CA GLY A 560 -4.20 -18.36 19.65
C GLY A 560 -5.28 -19.36 20.07
N VAL A 561 -6.45 -18.88 20.48
CA VAL A 561 -7.59 -19.74 20.82
C VAL A 561 -8.11 -20.51 19.61
N LEU A 562 -8.21 -19.86 18.44
CA LEU A 562 -8.63 -20.48 17.18
C LEU A 562 -7.67 -21.61 16.78
N TYR A 563 -6.37 -21.33 16.81
CA TYR A 563 -5.33 -22.32 16.48
C TYR A 563 -5.38 -23.52 17.42
N ARG A 564 -5.39 -23.30 18.75
CA ARG A 564 -5.46 -24.39 19.74
C ARG A 564 -6.73 -25.22 19.63
N SER A 565 -7.81 -24.65 19.09
CA SER A 565 -9.08 -25.35 18.88
C SER A 565 -9.11 -26.19 17.59
N GLY A 566 -8.11 -26.02 16.71
CA GLY A 566 -8.02 -26.68 15.42
C GLY A 566 -8.83 -26.00 14.32
N VAL A 567 -9.16 -24.71 14.46
CA VAL A 567 -9.75 -23.91 13.37
C VAL A 567 -8.64 -23.54 12.39
N HIS A 568 -8.93 -23.62 11.09
CA HIS A 568 -7.94 -23.25 10.07
C HIS A 568 -7.74 -21.74 10.05
N ILE A 569 -6.49 -21.31 10.08
CA ILE A 569 -6.09 -19.91 10.02
C ILE A 569 -5.16 -19.72 8.83
N VAL A 570 -5.29 -18.60 8.13
CA VAL A 570 -4.36 -18.16 7.08
C VAL A 570 -3.80 -16.77 7.41
N PRO A 571 -2.57 -16.43 6.99
CA PRO A 571 -2.03 -15.11 7.21
C PRO A 571 -2.40 -14.18 6.04
N GLY A 572 -3.11 -13.11 6.35
CA GLY A 572 -3.44 -12.03 5.44
C GLY A 572 -3.11 -10.68 6.05
N THR A 573 -2.77 -9.68 5.25
CA THR A 573 -2.28 -8.39 5.79
C THR A 573 -3.26 -7.23 5.67
N ASP A 574 -4.01 -7.15 4.57
CA ASP A 574 -4.85 -5.99 4.21
C ASP A 574 -4.12 -4.65 4.42
N ASN A 575 -2.81 -4.63 4.09
CA ASN A 575 -1.91 -3.51 4.36
C ASN A 575 -0.74 -3.51 3.35
N LEU A 576 0.35 -2.80 3.63
CA LEU A 576 1.48 -2.63 2.71
C LEU A 576 2.07 -3.98 2.26
N ALA A 577 1.93 -4.24 0.96
CA ALA A 577 2.39 -5.43 0.25
C ALA A 577 3.76 -5.93 0.72
N GLY A 578 3.84 -7.22 1.08
CA GLY A 578 5.03 -7.93 1.55
C GLY A 578 5.63 -7.44 2.87
N MET A 579 5.52 -6.16 3.22
CA MET A 579 6.24 -5.53 4.32
C MET A 579 5.59 -5.76 5.68
N THR A 580 4.27 -5.95 5.71
CA THR A 580 3.50 -6.17 6.94
C THR A 580 3.25 -7.64 7.23
N LEU A 581 3.38 -8.55 6.25
CA LEU A 581 3.23 -9.99 6.47
C LEU A 581 4.18 -10.53 7.56
N PRO A 582 5.47 -10.16 7.61
CA PRO A 582 6.34 -10.55 8.71
C PRO A 582 5.80 -10.18 10.10
N ARG A 583 5.12 -9.03 10.25
CA ARG A 583 4.51 -8.65 11.53
C ARG A 583 3.27 -9.49 11.84
N GLU A 584 2.43 -9.78 10.85
CA GLU A 584 1.30 -10.71 11.01
C GLU A 584 1.77 -12.08 11.54
N LEU A 585 2.87 -12.61 11.00
CA LEU A 585 3.44 -13.88 11.45
C LEU A 585 4.02 -13.81 12.87
N GLU A 586 4.68 -12.70 13.24
CA GLU A 586 5.12 -12.48 14.63
C GLU A 586 3.95 -12.43 15.60
N LEU A 587 2.85 -11.77 15.24
CA LEU A 587 1.65 -11.71 16.06
C LEU A 587 1.03 -13.10 16.29
N TYR A 588 1.22 -14.04 15.37
CA TYR A 588 0.78 -15.43 15.56
C TYR A 588 1.66 -16.15 16.59
N VAL A 589 2.98 -15.86 16.60
CA VAL A 589 3.88 -16.35 17.65
C VAL A 589 3.54 -15.71 19.00
N GLU A 590 3.25 -14.41 19.04
CA GLU A 590 2.79 -13.71 20.24
C GLU A 590 1.45 -14.26 20.76
N ALA A 591 0.58 -14.76 19.88
CA ALA A 591 -0.65 -15.47 20.23
C ALA A 591 -0.40 -16.90 20.80
N GLY A 592 0.85 -17.34 20.82
CA GLY A 592 1.29 -18.63 21.35
C GLY A 592 1.32 -19.77 20.32
N ILE A 593 1.34 -19.47 19.02
CA ILE A 593 1.51 -20.47 17.97
C ILE A 593 3.00 -20.77 17.79
N PRO A 594 3.44 -22.05 17.79
CA PRO A 594 4.84 -22.38 17.54
C PRO A 594 5.35 -21.80 16.20
N PRO A 595 6.56 -21.23 16.13
CA PRO A 595 7.09 -20.62 14.91
C PRO A 595 7.03 -21.52 13.67
N ALA A 596 7.38 -22.81 13.80
CA ALA A 596 7.29 -23.77 12.70
C ALA A 596 5.86 -23.93 12.15
N ASP A 597 4.84 -23.88 13.02
CA ASP A 597 3.44 -23.91 12.61
C ASP A 597 2.99 -22.62 11.96
N VAL A 598 3.52 -21.47 12.39
CA VAL A 598 3.28 -20.19 11.71
C VAL A 598 3.84 -20.23 10.29
N LEU A 599 5.05 -20.76 10.09
CA LEU A 599 5.62 -20.95 8.74
C LEU A 599 4.79 -21.93 7.91
N ARG A 600 4.27 -23.01 8.51
CA ARG A 600 3.35 -23.95 7.85
C ARG A 600 2.05 -23.27 7.42
N ILE A 601 1.45 -22.46 8.28
CA ILE A 601 0.27 -21.65 7.97
C ILE A 601 0.54 -20.73 6.76
N ALA A 602 1.70 -20.05 6.76
CA ALA A 602 2.11 -19.12 5.70
C ALA A 602 2.63 -19.77 4.40
N THR A 603 2.67 -21.11 4.33
CA THR A 603 3.16 -21.85 3.15
C THR A 603 2.20 -22.98 2.76
N SER A 604 2.46 -24.22 3.19
CA SER A 604 1.66 -25.38 2.79
C SER A 604 0.20 -25.30 3.25
N GLY A 605 -0.07 -24.69 4.42
CA GLY A 605 -1.44 -24.52 4.93
C GLY A 605 -2.27 -23.58 4.07
N SER A 606 -1.69 -22.45 3.63
CA SER A 606 -2.34 -21.54 2.68
C SER A 606 -2.55 -22.20 1.31
N ALA A 607 -1.57 -22.99 0.84
CA ALA A 607 -1.73 -23.77 -0.38
C ALA A 607 -2.86 -24.81 -0.27
N GLU A 608 -3.00 -25.48 0.87
CA GLU A 608 -4.09 -26.44 1.15
C GLU A 608 -5.47 -25.76 1.14
N VAL A 609 -5.61 -24.60 1.81
CA VAL A 609 -6.86 -23.82 1.81
C VAL A 609 -7.32 -23.48 0.40
N MET A 610 -6.36 -23.18 -0.50
CA MET A 610 -6.64 -22.89 -1.91
C MET A 610 -6.60 -24.11 -2.83
N LYS A 611 -6.49 -25.33 -2.29
CA LYS A 611 -6.45 -26.61 -3.06
C LYS A 611 -5.29 -26.68 -4.06
N ARG A 612 -4.12 -26.17 -3.65
CA ARG A 612 -2.86 -26.07 -4.41
C ARG A 612 -1.71 -26.87 -3.77
N GLU A 613 -1.97 -27.63 -2.71
CA GLU A 613 -0.99 -28.35 -1.89
C GLU A 613 -0.20 -29.45 -2.64
N LYS A 614 -0.70 -29.87 -3.80
CA LYS A 614 -0.03 -30.86 -4.67
C LYS A 614 1.11 -30.28 -5.49
N GLU A 615 1.16 -28.96 -5.62
CA GLU A 615 2.15 -28.28 -6.48
C GLU A 615 2.96 -27.22 -5.73
N TYR A 616 2.44 -26.65 -4.64
CA TYR A 616 3.02 -25.49 -3.97
C TYR A 616 3.16 -25.69 -2.46
N GLY A 617 3.95 -24.81 -1.83
CA GLY A 617 4.03 -24.67 -0.37
C GLY A 617 4.96 -25.68 0.30
N ARG A 618 5.80 -26.43 -0.44
CA ARG A 618 6.78 -27.38 0.11
C ARG A 618 8.09 -27.37 -0.66
N VAL A 619 9.18 -27.70 0.03
CA VAL A 619 10.48 -28.00 -0.60
C VAL A 619 10.54 -29.51 -0.79
N ALA A 620 10.02 -30.01 -1.91
CA ALA A 620 9.99 -31.44 -2.21
C ALA A 620 10.04 -31.71 -3.73
N PRO A 621 10.59 -32.85 -4.18
CA PRO A 621 10.59 -33.22 -5.59
C PRO A 621 9.20 -33.13 -6.24
N GLY A 622 9.14 -32.56 -7.44
CA GLY A 622 7.91 -32.35 -8.21
C GLY A 622 7.19 -31.03 -7.93
N TYR A 623 7.44 -30.39 -6.78
CA TYR A 623 6.84 -29.10 -6.44
C TYR A 623 7.43 -27.95 -7.26
N VAL A 624 6.64 -26.90 -7.47
CA VAL A 624 7.11 -25.66 -8.08
C VAL A 624 8.17 -25.03 -7.18
N SER A 625 9.26 -24.54 -7.77
CA SER A 625 10.36 -23.89 -7.05
C SER A 625 10.05 -22.46 -6.64
N ASP A 626 8.92 -22.28 -5.95
CA ASP A 626 8.63 -21.05 -5.22
C ASP A 626 9.34 -21.14 -3.86
N LEU A 627 10.51 -20.51 -3.75
CA LEU A 627 11.46 -20.70 -2.65
C LEU A 627 12.04 -19.36 -2.20
N ILE A 628 12.41 -19.27 -0.93
CA ILE A 628 13.12 -18.12 -0.38
C ILE A 628 14.35 -18.56 0.41
N LEU A 629 15.41 -17.76 0.33
CA LEU A 629 16.61 -17.88 1.15
C LEU A 629 16.63 -16.75 2.18
N VAL A 630 16.70 -17.14 3.45
CA VAL A 630 16.62 -16.25 4.61
C VAL A 630 17.93 -16.31 5.38
N ASP A 631 18.49 -15.15 5.73
CA ASP A 631 19.56 -15.06 6.73
C ASP A 631 18.96 -15.23 8.13
N GLY A 632 19.46 -16.21 8.90
CA GLY A 632 18.90 -16.54 10.23
C GLY A 632 18.02 -17.78 10.20
N ASP A 633 17.15 -17.94 11.20
CA ASP A 633 16.27 -19.09 11.36
C ASP A 633 14.89 -18.69 11.92
N PRO A 634 13.88 -18.54 11.04
CA PRO A 634 12.53 -18.15 11.46
C PRO A 634 11.82 -19.17 12.37
N THR A 635 12.33 -20.41 12.48
CA THR A 635 11.80 -21.39 13.44
C THR A 635 12.27 -21.15 14.87
N ILE A 636 13.38 -20.41 15.03
CA ILE A 636 13.97 -20.01 16.32
C ILE A 636 13.57 -18.57 16.65
N ASN A 637 13.70 -17.66 15.68
CA ASN A 637 13.38 -16.26 15.81
C ASN A 637 12.55 -15.79 14.62
N MET A 638 11.24 -15.66 14.78
CA MET A 638 10.32 -15.29 13.69
C MET A 638 10.71 -13.98 12.99
N ALA A 639 11.34 -13.03 13.70
CA ALA A 639 11.81 -11.77 13.10
C ALA A 639 12.82 -11.96 11.96
N ASP A 640 13.52 -13.10 11.91
CA ASP A 640 14.45 -13.44 10.84
C ASP A 640 13.76 -13.57 9.48
N ILE A 641 12.42 -13.78 9.42
CA ILE A 641 11.67 -13.85 8.17
C ILE A 641 11.77 -12.56 7.33
N ARG A 642 12.17 -11.42 7.92
CA ARG A 642 12.44 -10.15 7.20
C ARG A 642 13.77 -10.13 6.45
N LYS A 643 14.63 -11.11 6.69
CA LYS A 643 16.00 -11.15 6.17
C LYS A 643 16.11 -12.01 4.91
N VAL A 644 15.11 -11.91 4.04
CA VAL A 644 15.12 -12.55 2.72
C VAL A 644 16.26 -11.96 1.88
N ARG A 645 17.03 -12.84 1.23
CA ARG A 645 18.12 -12.48 0.32
C ARG A 645 17.83 -12.83 -1.12
N THR A 646 17.16 -13.94 -1.33
CA THR A 646 16.79 -14.41 -2.66
C THR A 646 15.39 -14.96 -2.62
N THR A 647 14.61 -14.57 -3.62
CA THR A 647 13.26 -15.11 -3.85
C THR A 647 13.27 -15.76 -5.22
N ILE A 648 12.75 -16.98 -5.29
CA ILE A 648 12.58 -17.78 -6.50
C ILE A 648 11.09 -17.95 -6.69
N ARG A 649 10.58 -17.61 -7.86
CA ARG A 649 9.19 -17.84 -8.27
C ARG A 649 9.22 -18.67 -9.56
N GLY A 650 8.98 -19.96 -9.45
CA GLY A 650 9.19 -20.91 -10.54
C GLY A 650 10.61 -20.81 -11.10
N ASP A 651 10.74 -20.38 -12.35
CA ASP A 651 12.01 -20.25 -13.07
C ASP A 651 12.66 -18.86 -12.96
N ARG A 652 12.13 -17.97 -12.10
CA ARG A 652 12.61 -16.58 -11.96
C ARG A 652 13.23 -16.35 -10.60
N LEU A 653 14.48 -15.87 -10.60
CA LEU A 653 15.23 -15.49 -9.41
C LEU A 653 15.29 -13.98 -9.26
N TYR A 654 15.16 -13.53 -8.03
CA TYR A 654 15.18 -12.13 -7.62
C TYR A 654 16.14 -11.91 -6.45
N ASP A 655 16.97 -10.86 -6.54
CA ASP A 655 17.78 -10.36 -5.42
C ASP A 655 16.93 -9.38 -4.60
N ALA A 656 16.66 -9.74 -3.35
CA ALA A 656 15.74 -8.96 -2.49
C ALA A 656 16.26 -7.54 -2.25
N ASP A 657 17.56 -7.37 -2.04
CA ASP A 657 18.18 -6.05 -1.82
C ASP A 657 18.01 -5.15 -3.07
N ALA A 658 18.12 -5.71 -4.28
CA ALA A 658 17.92 -5.00 -5.54
C ALA A 658 16.45 -4.60 -5.75
N LEU A 659 15.51 -5.48 -5.40
CA LEU A 659 14.08 -5.15 -5.42
C LEU A 659 13.75 -4.02 -4.45
N PHE A 660 14.24 -4.08 -3.19
CA PHE A 660 14.05 -2.99 -2.22
C PHE A 660 14.61 -1.66 -2.73
N ARG A 661 15.82 -1.65 -3.28
CA ARG A 661 16.40 -0.43 -3.88
C ARG A 661 15.56 0.12 -5.04
N ALA A 662 14.95 -0.75 -5.85
CA ALA A 662 14.09 -0.34 -6.96
C ALA A 662 12.79 0.35 -6.50
N VAL A 663 12.37 0.12 -5.26
CA VAL A 663 11.25 0.80 -4.60
C VAL A 663 11.69 1.79 -3.52
N SER A 664 12.90 2.33 -3.63
CA SER A 664 13.44 3.35 -2.72
C SER A 664 13.47 2.95 -1.24
N ILE A 665 13.50 1.64 -0.94
CA ILE A 665 13.65 1.09 0.40
C ILE A 665 15.09 0.63 0.59
N ALA A 666 15.70 0.99 1.72
CA ALA A 666 17.01 0.48 2.09
C ALA A 666 16.95 -1.06 2.29
N PRO A 667 17.94 -1.83 1.80
CA PRO A 667 17.99 -3.27 2.03
C PRO A 667 17.94 -3.65 3.51
N THR A 668 17.48 -4.87 3.81
CA THR A 668 17.55 -5.40 5.18
C THR A 668 19.03 -5.51 5.60
N PRO A 669 19.44 -4.98 6.77
CA PRO A 669 20.83 -5.05 7.23
C PRO A 669 21.40 -6.48 7.17
N LYS A 670 22.67 -6.60 6.79
CA LYS A 670 23.42 -7.86 6.87
C LYS A 670 23.97 -8.00 8.28
N GLN A 671 23.86 -9.20 8.86
CA GLN A 671 24.47 -9.53 10.15
C GLN A 671 25.96 -9.81 10.00
#